data_AF-A0A836GCC9-F1
#
_entry.id   AF-A0A836GCC9-F1
#
_cell.length_a   1.000
_cell.length_b   1.000
_cell.length_c   1.000
_cell.angle_alpha   90.00
_cell.angle_beta   90.00
_cell.angle_gamma   90.00
#
_symmetry.space_group_name_H-M   'P 1'
#
loop_
_entity.id
_entity.type
_entity.pdbx_description
1 polymer ?
#
loop_
_entity_poly.entity_id
_entity_poly.type
_entity_poly.pdbx_seq_one_letter_code
_entity_poly.pdbx_strand_id
1 'polypeptide(L)'
;MLRRSRRLLRGTLAPPRVTAGVLSTAALRVSSCILARAAPVRWCCSAARSCSDAAESLSSSASTPKSPRAENAAPKRRVQIAVVGSGPSGCFVASYLVKKHPELHVDIFERLPVPFGLCRYGVSPDHPDVKNVETKFMDLFQSGRVTWVGNVSVGTEIPLPTLLEHYAAVVFSTGADGSKKLRIPGEDLGGVIPARSFVEYYNTLPFPYGSPHFCPFDLERTKRAVVIGNGNVAMDVVRVLGGSYKHFCSTDMNCVCIKELMKNQVEHISVVARRGVEHSSFASAEFREITKYQEDRVKVEVDYFDLDAAVAAMPAGKVMRAHKRMMELVHRHTLTSEETAAEAAQLATDAQGTPLPSAVATHGATPTKPSAATAAVEDEMVRPLRGNRGPCRLRFRYNLTPVAILPSRHRKNYVGGVLFKKTRVETPSKASADDEYCVVPCDLVMTSIGYRSDSIVGVPFDHRAGVIDNEKGRVKGMPRVYCAGWAKNGAKGIILHSAVDAQETVATILADMEAGLIPTQPTVQPEEAEAAAEAIEPASADMAEAEPAVVQPFGKGNAAPHRKVAGTATTTMLGKYGLIDYFVVKKLQPVSIAGLQRIFYVERQRGVDLGKRAEKISTVRDMLDVALGGDVGKKADERIRGITPARSDAMLYLKELLDDDTDLTELARQVARDVPHKLAQQHPLGRIAPGQL
;
A
#
# COMPACT_ATOMS: atom_id res chain seq x y z
N MET A 1 28.14 -59.40 -12.41
CA MET A 1 29.30 -59.66 -13.30
C MET A 1 30.60 -59.26 -12.61
N LEU A 2 31.76 -59.71 -13.12
CA LEU A 2 33.08 -59.63 -12.45
C LEU A 2 33.52 -58.18 -12.18
N ARG A 3 34.07 -57.80 -11.02
CA ARG A 3 35.38 -58.15 -10.40
C ARG A 3 36.61 -57.63 -11.18
N ARG A 4 37.26 -56.54 -10.70
CA ARG A 4 38.74 -56.32 -10.55
C ARG A 4 39.01 -54.84 -10.17
N SER A 5 39.61 -54.55 -8.99
CA SER A 5 41.06 -54.40 -8.69
C SER A 5 41.57 -52.94 -8.80
N ARG A 6 42.50 -52.41 -7.97
CA ARG A 6 43.34 -52.94 -6.87
C ARG A 6 43.97 -51.78 -6.04
N ARG A 7 44.15 -52.00 -4.72
CA ARG A 7 45.24 -51.56 -3.77
C ARG A 7 45.70 -50.08 -3.72
N LEU A 8 45.88 -49.38 -2.58
CA LEU A 8 46.40 -49.64 -1.20
C LEU A 8 47.91 -49.37 -0.99
N LEU A 9 48.21 -48.40 -0.09
CA LEU A 9 49.28 -48.26 0.94
C LEU A 9 49.52 -46.73 1.15
N ARG A 10 49.41 -46.06 2.32
CA ARG A 10 49.46 -46.32 3.79
C ARG A 10 50.88 -46.33 4.42
N GLY A 11 51.14 -45.32 5.27
CA GLY A 11 52.26 -45.19 6.24
C GLY A 11 52.46 -43.72 6.65
N THR A 12 52.23 -43.24 7.89
CA THR A 12 52.99 -43.38 9.17
C THR A 12 54.38 -42.67 9.15
N LEU A 13 54.87 -41.88 10.12
CA LEU A 13 54.57 -41.62 11.56
C LEU A 13 55.04 -40.17 11.96
N ALA A 14 54.77 -39.70 13.20
CA ALA A 14 55.22 -38.42 13.80
C ALA A 14 56.43 -38.63 14.77
N PRO A 15 56.96 -37.66 15.59
CA PRO A 15 56.78 -36.19 15.74
C PRO A 15 58.18 -35.46 15.61
N PRO A 16 58.75 -34.55 16.46
CA PRO A 16 58.24 -33.49 17.40
C PRO A 16 58.97 -32.09 17.41
N ARG A 17 58.34 -31.11 18.11
CA ARG A 17 58.88 -29.97 18.92
C ARG A 17 59.73 -28.78 18.36
N VAL A 18 59.15 -27.56 18.59
CA VAL A 18 59.73 -26.31 19.20
C VAL A 18 60.51 -25.36 18.24
N THR A 19 60.39 -24.00 18.22
CA THR A 19 59.89 -22.96 19.17
C THR A 19 59.23 -21.75 18.45
N ALA A 20 58.39 -20.99 19.19
CA ALA A 20 58.17 -19.52 19.18
C ALA A 20 57.94 -18.71 17.88
N GLY A 21 56.86 -17.90 17.88
CA GLY A 21 56.62 -16.83 16.91
C GLY A 21 55.22 -16.20 17.04
N VAL A 22 55.11 -15.10 17.79
CA VAL A 22 53.83 -14.37 17.98
C VAL A 22 53.51 -13.52 16.75
N LEU A 23 52.27 -13.54 16.26
CA LEU A 23 51.68 -12.39 15.56
C LEU A 23 50.15 -12.41 15.63
N SER A 24 49.59 -11.26 15.99
CA SER A 24 48.15 -11.02 16.13
C SER A 24 47.62 -10.16 14.99
N THR A 25 46.29 -10.02 14.95
CA THR A 25 45.46 -9.30 13.99
C THR A 25 45.91 -7.88 13.59
N ALA A 26 45.80 -7.56 12.30
CA ALA A 26 45.52 -6.22 11.78
C ALA A 26 44.49 -6.38 10.63
N ALA A 27 43.32 -5.73 10.59
CA ALA A 27 42.94 -4.33 10.79
C ALA A 27 43.21 -3.44 9.57
N LEU A 28 42.11 -2.98 8.94
CA LEU A 28 42.10 -1.88 7.98
C LEU A 28 40.94 -0.93 8.34
N ARG A 29 41.22 -0.03 9.28
CA ARG A 29 40.53 1.26 9.40
C ARG A 29 41.28 2.26 8.52
N VAL A 30 40.57 3.16 7.85
CA VAL A 30 41.14 4.41 7.34
C VAL A 30 40.30 5.55 7.88
N SER A 31 40.95 6.49 8.56
CA SER A 31 40.33 7.70 9.13
C SER A 31 40.61 8.93 8.27
N SER A 32 39.57 9.74 8.11
CA SER A 32 39.48 11.22 8.03
C SER A 32 40.68 12.14 7.71
N CYS A 33 40.34 13.18 6.93
CA CYS A 33 40.90 14.56 6.85
C CYS A 33 42.24 14.73 6.10
N ILE A 34 42.45 15.71 5.19
CA ILE A 34 42.24 17.17 5.29
C ILE A 34 42.00 17.85 3.90
N LEU A 35 41.46 19.09 3.93
CA LEU A 35 41.13 20.05 2.85
C LEU A 35 42.05 20.18 1.60
N ALA A 36 41.45 20.53 0.46
CA ALA A 36 41.80 21.72 -0.36
C ALA A 36 40.69 22.12 -1.38
N ARG A 37 40.70 23.38 -1.85
CA ARG A 37 39.66 24.05 -2.69
C ARG A 37 39.85 23.86 -4.21
N ALA A 38 38.75 23.92 -4.97
CA ALA A 38 38.70 24.50 -6.33
C ALA A 38 37.27 25.00 -6.68
N ALA A 39 37.14 25.98 -7.58
CA ALA A 39 35.93 26.77 -7.83
C ALA A 39 35.20 26.43 -9.16
N PRO A 40 33.92 26.84 -9.35
CA PRO A 40 33.14 26.49 -10.55
C PRO A 40 33.23 27.55 -11.67
N VAL A 41 33.22 27.09 -12.92
CA VAL A 41 33.11 27.95 -14.12
C VAL A 41 31.64 28.07 -14.53
N ARG A 42 31.12 29.30 -14.60
CA ARG A 42 29.87 29.64 -15.29
C ARG A 42 30.17 29.95 -16.76
N TRP A 43 29.22 29.65 -17.65
CA TRP A 43 29.09 30.43 -18.88
C TRP A 43 27.62 30.73 -19.19
N CYS A 44 27.26 32.01 -19.07
CA CYS A 44 26.14 32.60 -19.80
C CYS A 44 26.71 33.22 -21.07
N CYS A 45 25.94 33.21 -22.17
CA CYS A 45 26.01 34.28 -23.16
C CYS A 45 24.65 34.46 -23.84
N SER A 46 24.36 35.70 -24.23
CA SER A 46 23.04 36.18 -24.60
C SER A 46 23.05 36.90 -25.95
N ALA A 47 21.98 36.72 -26.71
CA ALA A 47 21.37 37.70 -27.61
C ALA A 47 22.20 38.32 -28.78
N ALA A 48 21.91 37.79 -29.98
CA ALA A 48 21.19 38.48 -31.05
C ALA A 48 21.91 39.36 -32.12
N ARG A 49 21.31 39.29 -33.33
CA ARG A 49 21.48 40.15 -34.54
C ARG A 49 22.78 39.90 -35.35
N SER A 50 22.78 39.96 -36.69
CA SER A 50 21.73 40.16 -37.72
C SER A 50 22.28 39.76 -39.11
N CYS A 51 21.39 39.48 -40.09
CA CYS A 51 21.59 39.68 -41.55
C CYS A 51 22.81 39.02 -42.26
N SER A 52 22.82 38.68 -43.55
CA SER A 52 21.77 38.57 -44.60
C SER A 52 22.42 37.93 -45.85
N ASP A 53 21.62 37.21 -46.64
CA ASP A 53 21.67 37.08 -48.11
C ASP A 53 22.89 36.49 -48.88
N ALA A 54 22.54 35.47 -49.67
CA ALA A 54 22.74 35.32 -51.13
C ALA A 54 23.99 34.64 -51.76
N ALA A 55 23.75 34.19 -53.00
CA ALA A 55 24.58 33.47 -53.99
C ALA A 55 24.79 31.96 -53.73
N GLU A 56 24.01 31.02 -54.28
CA GLU A 56 23.76 30.61 -55.69
C GLU A 56 24.84 29.76 -56.39
N SER A 57 24.42 28.57 -56.86
CA SER A 57 25.00 27.78 -57.97
C SER A 57 26.39 27.13 -57.74
N LEU A 58 26.76 25.97 -58.31
CA LEU A 58 26.12 25.09 -59.32
C LEU A 58 26.66 23.63 -59.20
N SER A 59 25.84 22.67 -59.64
CA SER A 59 26.20 21.32 -60.14
C SER A 59 27.16 20.37 -59.38
N SER A 60 26.63 19.20 -58.99
CA SER A 60 26.97 17.94 -59.72
C SER A 60 25.95 16.84 -59.42
N SER A 61 25.73 15.94 -60.38
CA SER A 61 24.69 14.91 -60.36
C SER A 61 25.23 13.54 -59.97
N ALA A 62 24.60 12.88 -59.00
CA ALA A 62 24.71 11.43 -58.81
C ALA A 62 23.34 10.85 -58.39
N SER A 63 22.88 9.83 -59.11
CA SER A 63 21.56 9.21 -58.92
C SER A 63 21.52 8.29 -57.70
N THR A 64 20.56 8.52 -56.79
CA THR A 64 20.26 7.60 -55.70
C THR A 64 19.24 6.53 -56.14
N PRO A 65 19.37 5.26 -55.69
CA PRO A 65 18.38 4.24 -55.98
C PRO A 65 17.05 4.54 -55.28
N LYS A 66 15.92 4.39 -55.99
CA LYS A 66 14.60 4.46 -55.37
C LYS A 66 14.42 3.29 -54.40
N SER A 67 14.22 3.59 -53.12
CA SER A 67 13.74 2.58 -52.16
C SER A 67 12.33 2.14 -52.54
N PRO A 68 11.95 0.87 -52.29
CA PRO A 68 10.57 0.44 -52.48
C PRO A 68 9.66 1.26 -51.57
N ARG A 69 8.58 1.78 -52.16
CA ARG A 69 7.59 2.60 -51.48
C ARG A 69 6.91 1.72 -50.43
N ALA A 70 7.18 1.96 -49.15
CA ALA A 70 6.46 1.27 -48.08
C ALA A 70 4.96 1.56 -48.24
N GLU A 71 4.17 0.51 -48.43
CA GLU A 71 2.72 0.62 -48.43
C GLU A 71 2.29 1.12 -47.05
N ASN A 72 1.62 2.27 -47.02
CA ASN A 72 0.99 2.79 -45.81
C ASN A 72 -0.23 1.91 -45.49
N ALA A 73 0.01 0.71 -44.97
CA ALA A 73 -1.01 -0.06 -44.28
C ALA A 73 -1.56 0.81 -43.15
N ALA A 74 -2.87 1.05 -43.15
CA ALA A 74 -3.54 1.76 -42.08
C ALA A 74 -3.18 1.10 -40.73
N PRO A 75 -2.91 1.87 -39.66
CA PRO A 75 -2.36 1.33 -38.43
C PRO A 75 -3.30 0.25 -37.87
N LYS A 76 -2.83 -1.01 -37.85
CA LYS A 76 -3.60 -2.16 -37.34
C LYS A 76 -4.16 -1.83 -35.97
N ARG A 77 -5.49 -1.94 -35.88
CA ARG A 77 -6.26 -1.54 -34.71
C ARG A 77 -5.91 -2.45 -33.52
N ARG A 78 -5.30 -1.86 -32.48
CA ARG A 78 -4.82 -2.61 -31.30
C ARG A 78 -5.94 -3.28 -30.53
N VAL A 79 -5.73 -4.53 -30.14
CA VAL A 79 -6.62 -5.28 -29.23
C VAL A 79 -6.57 -4.65 -27.84
N GLN A 80 -7.73 -4.35 -27.28
CA GLN A 80 -7.90 -3.62 -26.02
C GLN A 80 -8.19 -4.59 -24.87
N ILE A 81 -7.39 -4.54 -23.81
CA ILE A 81 -7.63 -5.30 -22.56
C ILE A 81 -7.83 -4.31 -21.40
N ALA A 82 -8.87 -4.51 -20.61
CA ALA A 82 -9.09 -3.75 -19.38
C ALA A 82 -8.48 -4.49 -18.18
N VAL A 83 -7.80 -3.75 -17.30
CA VAL A 83 -7.31 -4.24 -16.01
C VAL A 83 -7.94 -3.40 -14.91
N VAL A 84 -8.51 -4.03 -13.89
CA VAL A 84 -9.26 -3.37 -12.82
C VAL A 84 -8.47 -3.43 -11.52
N GLY A 85 -8.00 -2.28 -11.05
CA GLY A 85 -7.12 -2.11 -9.89
C GLY A 85 -5.66 -1.90 -10.32
N SER A 86 -5.07 -0.78 -9.90
CA SER A 86 -3.70 -0.35 -10.24
C SER A 86 -2.65 -0.69 -9.16
N GLY A 87 -2.96 -1.67 -8.31
CA GLY A 87 -1.99 -2.30 -7.42
C GLY A 87 -0.96 -3.15 -8.18
N PRO A 88 0.01 -3.75 -7.47
CA PRO A 88 1.12 -4.47 -8.12
C PRO A 88 0.71 -5.55 -9.10
N SER A 89 -0.32 -6.35 -8.79
CA SER A 89 -0.82 -7.40 -9.69
C SER A 89 -1.33 -6.83 -11.02
N GLY A 90 -2.12 -5.75 -11.00
CA GLY A 90 -2.63 -5.11 -12.22
C GLY A 90 -1.52 -4.52 -13.06
N CYS A 91 -0.57 -3.81 -12.44
CA CYS A 91 0.59 -3.26 -13.13
C CYS A 91 1.52 -4.35 -13.70
N PHE A 92 1.73 -5.47 -13.00
CA PHE A 92 2.51 -6.60 -13.53
C PHE A 92 1.78 -7.31 -14.67
N VAL A 93 0.47 -7.54 -14.58
CA VAL A 93 -0.34 -8.09 -15.68
C VAL A 93 -0.21 -7.20 -16.93
N ALA A 94 -0.45 -5.90 -16.80
CA ALA A 94 -0.33 -4.95 -17.90
C ALA A 94 1.08 -4.93 -18.50
N SER A 95 2.12 -4.88 -17.66
CA SER A 95 3.53 -4.91 -18.07
C SER A 95 3.88 -6.18 -18.85
N TYR A 96 3.45 -7.36 -18.39
CA TYR A 96 3.74 -8.61 -19.06
C TYR A 96 2.93 -8.81 -20.35
N LEU A 97 1.68 -8.36 -20.41
CA LEU A 97 0.86 -8.35 -21.63
C LEU A 97 1.54 -7.54 -22.73
N VAL A 98 1.84 -6.25 -22.48
CA VAL A 98 2.47 -5.40 -23.51
C VAL A 98 3.92 -5.82 -23.81
N LYS A 99 4.62 -6.49 -22.89
CA LYS A 99 5.95 -7.03 -23.16
C LYS A 99 5.90 -8.27 -24.06
N LYS A 100 4.89 -9.14 -23.92
CA LYS A 100 4.77 -10.39 -24.68
C LYS A 100 4.05 -10.23 -26.02
N HIS A 101 3.09 -9.32 -26.14
CA HIS A 101 2.28 -9.16 -27.36
C HIS A 101 2.31 -7.70 -27.84
N PRO A 102 2.95 -7.39 -29.00
CA PRO A 102 3.22 -6.02 -29.42
C PRO A 102 1.97 -5.25 -29.86
N GLU A 103 0.92 -5.94 -30.32
CA GLU A 103 -0.34 -5.35 -30.80
C GLU A 103 -1.37 -5.07 -29.69
N LEU A 104 -1.10 -5.45 -28.43
CA LEU A 104 -1.98 -5.12 -27.31
C LEU A 104 -1.90 -3.63 -26.95
N HIS A 105 -3.00 -3.12 -26.41
CA HIS A 105 -3.09 -1.92 -25.59
C HIS A 105 -3.85 -2.28 -24.30
N VAL A 106 -3.41 -1.75 -23.16
CA VAL A 106 -4.02 -2.04 -21.86
C VAL A 106 -4.50 -0.76 -21.19
N ASP A 107 -5.77 -0.70 -20.82
CA ASP A 107 -6.30 0.37 -19.98
C ASP A 107 -6.47 -0.16 -18.54
N ILE A 108 -5.80 0.47 -17.58
CA ILE A 108 -5.87 0.16 -16.16
C ILE A 108 -6.83 1.14 -15.48
N PHE A 109 -7.95 0.64 -14.99
CA PHE A 109 -8.92 1.39 -14.19
C PHE A 109 -8.59 1.30 -12.70
N GLU A 110 -8.69 2.42 -11.99
CA GLU A 110 -8.49 2.52 -10.55
C GLU A 110 -9.60 3.35 -9.91
N ARG A 111 -10.18 2.89 -8.80
CA ARG A 111 -11.25 3.62 -8.09
C ARG A 111 -10.74 4.86 -7.37
N LEU A 112 -9.46 4.87 -7.01
CA LEU A 112 -8.80 6.01 -6.36
C LEU A 112 -8.27 7.02 -7.39
N PRO A 113 -8.19 8.32 -7.05
CA PRO A 113 -7.47 9.31 -7.86
C PRO A 113 -5.95 9.09 -7.98
N VAL A 114 -5.39 8.15 -7.21
CA VAL A 114 -3.95 7.88 -7.11
C VAL A 114 -3.71 6.36 -7.09
N PRO A 115 -2.73 5.84 -7.87
CA PRO A 115 -2.56 4.40 -8.08
C PRO A 115 -1.71 3.70 -7.02
N PHE A 116 -1.21 2.52 -7.37
CA PHE A 116 -0.25 1.66 -6.64
C PHE A 116 -0.85 0.85 -5.47
N GLY A 117 -2.07 1.17 -5.03
CA GLY A 117 -2.77 0.42 -3.99
C GLY A 117 -1.93 0.25 -2.73
N LEU A 118 -1.74 -0.99 -2.26
CA LEU A 118 -1.00 -1.27 -1.03
C LEU A 118 0.51 -0.96 -1.08
N CYS A 119 1.12 -0.68 -2.25
CA CYS A 119 2.48 -0.09 -2.25
C CYS A 119 2.49 1.30 -1.60
N ARG A 120 1.47 2.10 -1.89
CA ARG A 120 1.33 3.46 -1.37
C ARG A 120 0.60 3.52 -0.03
N TYR A 121 -0.41 2.66 0.13
CA TYR A 121 -1.37 2.68 1.24
C TYR A 121 -1.19 1.56 2.28
N GLY A 122 -0.32 0.58 2.02
CA GLY A 122 -0.06 -0.57 2.90
C GLY A 122 1.37 -0.59 3.45
N VAL A 123 2.38 -0.51 2.57
CA VAL A 123 3.80 -0.48 2.96
C VAL A 123 4.07 0.67 3.92
N SER A 124 4.72 0.38 5.04
CA SER A 124 4.97 1.35 6.10
C SER A 124 5.81 2.56 5.62
N PRO A 125 5.61 3.78 6.16
CA PRO A 125 6.39 4.97 5.80
C PRO A 125 7.90 4.86 6.05
N ASP A 126 8.31 4.07 7.04
CA ASP A 126 9.70 3.73 7.35
C ASP A 126 10.30 2.66 6.42
N HIS A 127 9.53 2.16 5.44
CA HIS A 127 9.97 1.21 4.40
C HIS A 127 10.05 1.86 3.01
N PRO A 128 10.82 2.96 2.83
CA PRO A 128 10.85 3.73 1.59
C PRO A 128 11.32 2.91 0.38
N ASP A 129 12.17 1.91 0.59
CA ASP A 129 12.76 1.09 -0.46
C ASP A 129 11.77 0.10 -1.09
N VAL A 130 10.83 -0.41 -0.28
CA VAL A 130 9.76 -1.30 -0.78
C VAL A 130 8.80 -0.51 -1.69
N LYS A 131 8.65 0.80 -1.46
CA LYS A 131 7.87 1.71 -2.31
C LYS A 131 8.56 2.06 -3.64
N ASN A 132 9.86 1.76 -3.84
CA ASN A 132 10.58 2.07 -5.08
C ASN A 132 10.04 1.33 -6.34
N VAL A 133 9.14 0.36 -6.18
CA VAL A 133 8.40 -0.26 -7.30
C VAL A 133 7.43 0.73 -8.00
N GLU A 134 6.96 1.76 -7.28
CA GLU A 134 6.04 2.78 -7.79
C GLU A 134 6.61 3.51 -9.02
N THR A 135 7.92 3.79 -9.04
CA THR A 135 8.61 4.38 -10.20
C THR A 135 8.42 3.55 -11.46
N LYS A 136 8.59 2.22 -11.38
CA LYS A 136 8.43 1.30 -12.52
C LYS A 136 7.00 1.24 -13.04
N PHE A 137 6.02 1.46 -12.15
CA PHE A 137 4.61 1.53 -12.54
C PHE A 137 4.28 2.91 -13.16
N MET A 138 4.91 3.99 -12.71
CA MET A 138 4.80 5.30 -13.36
C MET A 138 5.37 5.26 -14.79
N ASP A 139 6.55 4.66 -14.98
CA ASP A 139 7.17 4.45 -16.30
C ASP A 139 6.24 3.63 -17.22
N LEU A 140 5.57 2.61 -16.68
CA LEU A 140 4.59 1.80 -17.41
C LEU A 140 3.42 2.66 -17.92
N PHE A 141 2.85 3.53 -17.10
CA PHE A 141 1.75 4.42 -17.49
C PHE A 141 2.17 5.49 -18.52
N GLN A 142 3.46 5.75 -18.65
CA GLN A 142 4.04 6.68 -19.65
C GLN A 142 4.50 5.96 -20.94
N SER A 143 4.43 4.63 -21.00
CA SER A 143 4.91 3.82 -22.14
C SER A 143 4.11 3.95 -23.44
N GLY A 144 2.99 4.68 -23.43
CA GLY A 144 2.08 4.85 -24.58
C GLY A 144 1.24 3.63 -24.95
N ARG A 145 1.58 2.43 -24.46
CA ARG A 145 0.83 1.16 -24.68
C ARG A 145 0.00 0.71 -23.47
N VAL A 146 0.15 1.41 -22.36
CA VAL A 146 -0.70 1.29 -21.18
C VAL A 146 -1.26 2.67 -20.86
N THR A 147 -2.59 2.78 -20.74
CA THR A 147 -3.23 3.96 -20.14
C THR A 147 -3.60 3.62 -18.71
N TRP A 148 -3.38 4.55 -17.78
CA TRP A 148 -4.00 4.50 -16.47
C TRP A 148 -5.13 5.53 -16.36
N VAL A 149 -6.24 5.13 -15.75
CA VAL A 149 -7.46 5.91 -15.55
C VAL A 149 -7.90 5.77 -14.09
N GLY A 150 -7.62 6.79 -13.28
CA GLY A 150 -8.02 6.85 -11.87
C GLY A 150 -9.44 7.38 -11.68
N ASN A 151 -9.93 7.27 -10.43
CA ASN A 151 -11.27 7.71 -10.01
C ASN A 151 -12.42 7.09 -10.84
N VAL A 152 -12.35 5.78 -11.11
CA VAL A 152 -13.38 5.00 -11.83
C VAL A 152 -13.59 3.64 -11.17
N SER A 153 -14.79 3.38 -10.65
CA SER A 153 -15.14 2.18 -9.90
C SER A 153 -15.87 1.13 -10.75
N VAL A 154 -15.11 0.31 -11.46
CA VAL A 154 -15.67 -0.86 -12.20
C VAL A 154 -16.33 -1.84 -11.22
N GLY A 155 -17.51 -2.34 -11.60
CA GLY A 155 -18.37 -3.19 -10.78
C GLY A 155 -19.44 -2.44 -9.98
N THR A 156 -19.27 -1.13 -9.78
CA THR A 156 -20.25 -0.26 -9.09
C THR A 156 -20.76 0.85 -10.01
N GLU A 157 -19.86 1.62 -10.62
CA GLU A 157 -20.19 2.72 -11.55
C GLU A 157 -20.23 2.25 -13.00
N ILE A 158 -19.36 1.31 -13.37
CA ILE A 158 -19.31 0.68 -14.70
C ILE A 158 -19.56 -0.83 -14.55
N PRO A 159 -20.72 -1.35 -14.98
CA PRO A 159 -20.99 -2.79 -15.00
C PRO A 159 -20.01 -3.56 -15.89
N LEU A 160 -19.71 -4.82 -15.52
CA LEU A 160 -18.86 -5.70 -16.31
C LEU A 160 -19.35 -5.94 -17.76
N PRO A 161 -20.66 -6.10 -18.06
CA PRO A 161 -21.15 -6.22 -19.44
C PRO A 161 -20.76 -5.03 -20.32
N THR A 162 -20.99 -3.79 -19.84
CA THR A 162 -20.58 -2.56 -20.53
C THR A 162 -19.07 -2.49 -20.78
N LEU A 163 -18.25 -3.03 -19.86
CA LEU A 163 -16.82 -3.12 -20.08
C LEU A 163 -16.46 -4.16 -21.17
N LEU A 164 -17.16 -5.29 -21.23
CA LEU A 164 -16.97 -6.33 -22.25
C LEU A 164 -17.50 -5.95 -23.65
N GLU A 165 -18.32 -4.91 -23.77
CA GLU A 165 -18.70 -4.33 -25.07
C GLU A 165 -17.52 -3.59 -25.74
N HIS A 166 -16.64 -2.96 -24.95
CA HIS A 166 -15.52 -2.16 -25.47
C HIS A 166 -14.15 -2.83 -25.37
N TYR A 167 -13.99 -3.90 -24.57
CA TYR A 167 -12.72 -4.57 -24.34
C TYR A 167 -12.76 -6.06 -24.70
N ALA A 168 -11.70 -6.55 -25.34
CA ALA A 168 -11.56 -7.95 -25.74
C ALA A 168 -11.53 -8.89 -24.53
N ALA A 169 -10.88 -8.47 -23.44
CA ALA A 169 -10.83 -9.17 -22.16
C ALA A 169 -10.77 -8.19 -20.96
N VAL A 170 -11.17 -8.67 -19.79
CA VAL A 170 -11.15 -7.93 -18.51
C VAL A 170 -10.38 -8.73 -17.46
N VAL A 171 -9.45 -8.09 -16.74
CA VAL A 171 -8.68 -8.72 -15.65
C VAL A 171 -8.95 -8.01 -14.32
N PHE A 172 -9.51 -8.71 -13.34
CA PHE A 172 -9.72 -8.19 -11.99
C PHE A 172 -8.48 -8.38 -11.10
N SER A 173 -7.85 -7.26 -10.76
CA SER A 173 -6.70 -7.16 -9.85
C SER A 173 -6.99 -6.24 -8.66
N THR A 174 -8.24 -6.23 -8.19
CA THR A 174 -8.78 -5.37 -7.12
C THR A 174 -8.16 -5.59 -5.74
N GLY A 175 -7.37 -6.64 -5.56
CA GLY A 175 -6.69 -6.92 -4.29
C GLY A 175 -7.63 -7.54 -3.27
N ALA A 176 -7.53 -7.13 -2.00
CA ALA A 176 -8.38 -7.60 -0.92
C ALA A 176 -8.66 -6.46 0.06
N ASP A 177 -9.92 -6.01 0.15
CA ASP A 177 -10.32 -4.84 0.94
C ASP A 177 -10.91 -5.19 2.31
N GLY A 178 -11.85 -6.12 2.37
CA GLY A 178 -12.37 -6.61 3.65
C GLY A 178 -11.28 -7.14 4.60
N SER A 179 -11.43 -6.83 5.89
CA SER A 179 -10.71 -7.56 6.95
C SER A 179 -11.44 -8.84 7.33
N LYS A 180 -10.72 -9.84 7.85
CA LYS A 180 -11.33 -11.01 8.48
C LYS A 180 -11.75 -10.66 9.91
N LYS A 181 -12.96 -11.08 10.29
CA LYS A 181 -13.46 -11.04 11.68
C LYS A 181 -12.97 -12.27 12.46
N LEU A 182 -12.91 -12.17 13.80
CA LEU A 182 -12.59 -13.29 14.68
C LEU A 182 -13.80 -14.21 14.90
N ARG A 183 -15.02 -13.63 14.85
CA ARG A 183 -16.30 -14.27 15.16
C ARG A 183 -16.36 -14.80 16.59
N ILE A 184 -15.92 -13.99 17.54
CA ILE A 184 -15.93 -14.27 18.99
C ILE A 184 -16.71 -13.21 19.76
N PRO A 185 -17.27 -13.53 20.95
CA PRO A 185 -17.94 -12.55 21.80
C PRO A 185 -17.04 -11.34 22.09
N GLY A 186 -17.62 -10.14 22.04
CA GLY A 186 -16.93 -8.87 22.29
C GLY A 186 -16.14 -8.31 21.10
N GLU A 187 -16.17 -8.92 19.91
CA GLU A 187 -15.40 -8.42 18.76
C GLU A 187 -15.83 -7.05 18.22
N ASP A 188 -17.03 -6.57 18.59
CA ASP A 188 -17.55 -5.25 18.23
C ASP A 188 -17.43 -4.20 19.37
N LEU A 189 -16.65 -4.48 20.42
CA LEU A 189 -16.34 -3.52 21.49
C LEU A 189 -15.46 -2.36 20.98
N GLY A 190 -15.63 -1.16 21.57
CA GLY A 190 -14.75 -0.03 21.32
C GLY A 190 -13.28 -0.36 21.68
N GLY A 191 -12.34 0.10 20.85
CA GLY A 191 -10.94 -0.28 20.98
C GLY A 191 -10.61 -1.65 20.37
N VAL A 192 -11.55 -2.37 19.77
CA VAL A 192 -11.27 -3.51 18.89
C VAL A 192 -11.28 -3.01 17.44
N ILE A 193 -10.14 -3.08 16.75
CA ILE A 193 -10.00 -2.61 15.36
C ILE A 193 -9.29 -3.65 14.49
N PRO A 194 -9.53 -3.67 13.16
CA PRO A 194 -8.63 -4.35 12.25
C PRO A 194 -7.31 -3.57 12.16
N ALA A 195 -6.18 -4.29 12.16
CA ALA A 195 -4.86 -3.69 12.02
C ALA A 195 -4.77 -2.79 10.75
N ARG A 196 -5.48 -3.21 9.70
CA ARG A 196 -5.71 -2.47 8.45
C ARG A 196 -6.05 -1.00 8.67
N SER A 197 -7.02 -0.67 9.52
CA SER A 197 -7.51 0.72 9.63
C SER A 197 -6.45 1.66 10.20
N PHE A 198 -5.53 1.15 11.03
CA PHE A 198 -4.39 1.94 11.48
C PHE A 198 -3.33 2.10 10.37
N VAL A 199 -3.07 1.03 9.60
CA VAL A 199 -2.19 1.09 8.41
C VAL A 199 -2.69 2.12 7.39
N GLU A 200 -3.98 2.07 7.06
CA GLU A 200 -4.63 3.00 6.13
C GLU A 200 -4.64 4.43 6.66
N TYR A 201 -4.80 4.62 7.97
CA TYR A 201 -4.68 5.93 8.62
C TYR A 201 -3.27 6.51 8.49
N TYR A 202 -2.23 5.80 8.93
CA TYR A 202 -0.86 6.34 8.90
C TYR A 202 -0.29 6.47 7.48
N ASN A 203 -0.74 5.63 6.53
CA ASN A 203 -0.40 5.78 5.11
C ASN A 203 -1.34 6.70 4.32
N THR A 204 -2.37 7.28 4.96
CA THR A 204 -3.25 8.28 4.35
C THR A 204 -4.06 7.76 3.15
N LEU A 205 -4.72 6.61 3.32
CA LEU A 205 -5.77 6.19 2.37
C LEU A 205 -6.89 7.24 2.38
N PRO A 206 -7.26 7.83 1.22
CA PRO A 206 -8.04 9.06 1.23
C PRO A 206 -9.51 8.81 1.57
N PHE A 207 -10.09 9.71 2.36
CA PHE A 207 -11.53 9.74 2.62
C PHE A 207 -12.30 9.97 1.30
N PRO A 208 -13.41 9.25 1.02
CA PRO A 208 -14.16 8.36 1.92
C PRO A 208 -13.75 6.87 1.90
N TYR A 209 -12.69 6.50 1.18
CA TYR A 209 -12.26 5.09 1.06
C TYR A 209 -11.45 4.61 2.28
N GLY A 210 -10.70 5.51 2.93
CA GLY A 210 -10.01 5.24 4.19
C GLY A 210 -10.73 5.79 5.42
N SER A 211 -10.11 5.60 6.58
CA SER A 211 -10.53 6.22 7.83
C SER A 211 -10.71 7.74 7.66
N PRO A 212 -11.67 8.37 8.35
CA PRO A 212 -11.70 9.81 8.54
C PRO A 212 -10.35 10.34 9.08
N HIS A 213 -10.16 11.66 9.10
CA HIS A 213 -8.90 12.31 9.52
C HIS A 213 -8.50 12.13 11.01
N PHE A 214 -9.04 11.14 11.70
CA PHE A 214 -8.85 10.86 13.12
C PHE A 214 -8.22 9.48 13.28
N CYS A 215 -7.37 9.31 14.29
CA CYS A 215 -6.84 7.99 14.64
C CYS A 215 -8.00 7.03 14.97
N PRO A 216 -7.98 5.76 14.51
CA PRO A 216 -9.07 4.80 14.78
C PRO A 216 -9.23 4.40 16.26
N PHE A 217 -8.36 4.89 17.15
CA PHE A 217 -8.41 4.68 18.59
C PHE A 217 -7.70 5.83 19.33
N ASP A 218 -7.86 5.87 20.65
CA ASP A 218 -7.35 6.92 21.53
C ASP A 218 -5.92 6.60 22.00
N LEU A 219 -4.92 7.22 21.39
CA LEU A 219 -3.49 7.04 21.71
C LEU A 219 -3.08 7.61 23.08
N GLU A 220 -3.85 8.55 23.63
CA GLU A 220 -3.58 9.19 24.93
C GLU A 220 -4.06 8.31 26.09
N ARG A 221 -5.09 7.49 25.86
CA ARG A 221 -5.65 6.57 26.87
C ARG A 221 -5.22 5.11 26.74
N THR A 222 -4.51 4.74 25.67
CA THR A 222 -4.09 3.35 25.45
C THR A 222 -2.69 3.13 26.04
N LYS A 223 -2.58 2.30 27.08
CA LYS A 223 -1.28 1.85 27.63
C LYS A 223 -0.89 0.46 27.14
N ARG A 224 -1.85 -0.43 26.94
CA ARG A 224 -1.60 -1.85 26.65
C ARG A 224 -2.37 -2.29 25.41
N ALA A 225 -1.65 -2.78 24.41
CA ALA A 225 -2.22 -3.25 23.14
C ALA A 225 -2.03 -4.76 22.94
N VAL A 226 -3.03 -5.44 22.37
CA VAL A 226 -2.95 -6.84 21.94
C VAL A 226 -3.11 -6.90 20.43
N VAL A 227 -2.06 -7.34 19.72
CA VAL A 227 -2.10 -7.57 18.27
C VAL A 227 -2.28 -9.05 18.00
N ILE A 228 -3.44 -9.43 17.46
CA ILE A 228 -3.79 -10.84 17.20
C ILE A 228 -3.34 -11.21 15.78
N GLY A 229 -2.33 -12.07 15.68
CA GLY A 229 -1.69 -12.48 14.43
C GLY A 229 -0.26 -11.94 14.30
N ASN A 230 0.64 -12.74 13.72
CA ASN A 230 2.08 -12.46 13.60
C ASN A 230 2.58 -12.52 12.14
N GLY A 231 1.94 -11.76 11.26
CA GLY A 231 2.42 -11.50 9.89
C GLY A 231 3.20 -10.18 9.80
N ASN A 232 3.74 -9.84 8.62
CA ASN A 232 4.44 -8.57 8.39
C ASN A 232 3.61 -7.34 8.82
N VAL A 233 2.32 -7.30 8.51
CA VAL A 233 1.40 -6.21 8.92
C VAL A 233 1.37 -6.01 10.44
N ALA A 234 1.49 -7.09 11.22
CA ALA A 234 1.60 -6.98 12.66
C ALA A 234 2.93 -6.31 13.05
N MET A 235 4.03 -6.65 12.38
CA MET A 235 5.36 -6.06 12.61
C MET A 235 5.36 -4.57 12.29
N ASP A 236 4.75 -4.16 11.18
CA ASP A 236 4.59 -2.74 10.81
C ASP A 236 3.83 -1.96 11.89
N VAL A 237 2.67 -2.47 12.29
CA VAL A 237 1.81 -1.84 13.32
C VAL A 237 2.54 -1.71 14.66
N VAL A 238 3.21 -2.75 15.14
CA VAL A 238 3.89 -2.68 16.45
C VAL A 238 5.17 -1.84 16.42
N ARG A 239 5.81 -1.71 15.26
CA ARG A 239 6.93 -0.78 15.05
C ARG A 239 6.48 0.68 15.10
N VAL A 240 5.36 1.01 14.43
CA VAL A 240 4.74 2.34 14.49
C VAL A 240 4.22 2.68 15.90
N LEU A 241 3.63 1.72 16.61
CA LEU A 241 3.14 1.93 17.99
C LEU A 241 4.26 2.01 19.04
N GLY A 242 5.29 1.17 18.93
CA GLY A 242 6.41 1.13 19.87
C GLY A 242 7.42 2.26 19.66
N GLY A 243 7.59 2.71 18.41
CA GLY A 243 8.57 3.73 18.04
C GLY A 243 8.24 5.16 18.49
N SER A 244 9.28 5.98 18.60
CA SER A 244 9.17 7.43 18.69
C SER A 244 8.61 8.02 17.38
N TYR A 245 7.62 8.90 17.51
CA TYR A 245 7.04 9.65 16.39
C TYR A 245 8.11 10.40 15.57
N LYS A 246 9.20 10.85 16.21
CA LYS A 246 10.30 11.60 15.59
C LYS A 246 10.93 10.84 14.40
N HIS A 247 10.94 9.51 14.43
CA HIS A 247 11.45 8.67 13.34
C HIS A 247 10.60 8.76 12.06
N PHE A 248 9.29 9.00 12.20
CA PHE A 248 8.39 9.11 11.06
C PHE A 248 8.31 10.54 10.49
N CYS A 249 8.85 11.55 11.18
CA CYS A 249 8.73 12.95 10.77
C CYS A 249 9.31 13.27 9.38
N SER A 250 10.36 12.57 8.93
CA SER A 250 10.94 12.75 7.59
C SER A 250 10.30 11.87 6.49
N THR A 251 9.43 10.93 6.87
CA THR A 251 8.81 9.94 5.97
C THR A 251 7.60 10.50 5.21
N ASP A 252 6.87 9.66 4.46
CA ASP A 252 5.59 10.00 3.83
C ASP A 252 4.36 9.79 4.73
N MET A 253 4.56 9.57 6.05
CA MET A 253 3.48 9.54 7.04
C MET A 253 2.87 10.94 7.21
N ASN A 254 1.56 11.09 7.08
CA ASN A 254 0.89 12.40 7.15
C ASN A 254 1.05 13.09 8.52
N CYS A 255 1.15 14.43 8.53
CA CYS A 255 1.40 15.23 9.73
C CYS A 255 0.32 15.09 10.82
N VAL A 256 -0.94 14.83 10.45
CA VAL A 256 -2.04 14.55 11.38
C VAL A 256 -1.78 13.26 12.16
N CYS A 257 -1.27 12.21 11.49
CA CYS A 257 -0.90 10.97 12.17
C CYS A 257 0.29 11.18 13.11
N ILE A 258 1.30 11.95 12.70
CA ILE A 258 2.45 12.27 13.56
C ILE A 258 1.98 13.01 14.83
N LYS A 259 1.09 13.99 14.68
CA LYS A 259 0.50 14.76 15.80
C LYS A 259 -0.28 13.88 16.78
N GLU A 260 -0.99 12.86 16.31
CA GLU A 260 -1.63 11.88 17.20
C GLU A 260 -0.60 10.94 17.85
N LEU A 261 0.44 10.51 17.13
CA LEU A 261 1.53 9.69 17.68
C LEU A 261 2.37 10.41 18.74
N MET A 262 2.38 11.75 18.78
CA MET A 262 2.98 12.51 19.88
C MET A 262 2.27 12.29 21.23
N LYS A 263 1.00 11.89 21.21
CA LYS A 263 0.20 11.63 22.43
C LYS A 263 0.33 10.19 22.93
N ASN A 264 1.01 9.33 22.17
CA ASN A 264 1.06 7.88 22.36
C ASN A 264 1.58 7.48 23.76
N GLN A 265 0.72 6.86 24.56
CA GLN A 265 1.02 6.31 25.88
C GLN A 265 1.20 4.78 25.90
N VAL A 266 1.34 4.12 24.73
CA VAL A 266 1.48 2.66 24.69
C VAL A 266 2.81 2.24 25.32
N GLU A 267 2.75 1.42 26.37
CA GLU A 267 3.88 0.93 27.16
C GLU A 267 4.12 -0.57 26.93
N HIS A 268 3.05 -1.35 26.68
CA HIS A 268 3.14 -2.79 26.44
C HIS A 268 2.34 -3.22 25.21
N ILE A 269 2.95 -4.06 24.37
CA ILE A 269 2.32 -4.62 23.18
C ILE A 269 2.50 -6.15 23.19
N SER A 270 1.41 -6.90 23.30
CA SER A 270 1.41 -8.35 23.15
C SER A 270 1.07 -8.75 21.71
N VAL A 271 2.03 -9.32 20.98
CA VAL A 271 1.79 -9.94 19.65
C VAL A 271 1.44 -11.40 19.86
N VAL A 272 0.17 -11.76 19.63
CA VAL A 272 -0.38 -13.06 20.01
C VAL A 272 -0.67 -13.95 18.80
N ALA A 273 -0.12 -15.16 18.80
CA ALA A 273 -0.31 -16.17 17.77
C ALA A 273 -1.00 -17.44 18.30
N ARG A 274 -2.03 -17.90 17.58
CA ARG A 274 -2.80 -19.12 17.90
C ARG A 274 -2.08 -20.46 17.71
N ARG A 275 -0.81 -20.43 17.29
CA ARG A 275 0.05 -21.57 16.96
C ARG A 275 1.48 -21.25 17.42
N GLY A 276 2.38 -22.22 17.37
CA GLY A 276 3.79 -22.02 17.70
C GLY A 276 4.56 -21.19 16.68
N VAL A 277 5.83 -20.92 17.01
CA VAL A 277 6.73 -20.08 16.23
C VAL A 277 7.04 -20.67 14.84
N GLU A 278 7.00 -21.99 14.70
CA GLU A 278 7.13 -22.75 13.46
C GLU A 278 6.02 -22.45 12.42
N HIS A 279 4.93 -21.82 12.87
CA HIS A 279 3.83 -21.38 12.04
C HIS A 279 3.82 -19.86 11.77
N SER A 280 4.86 -19.14 12.19
CA SER A 280 4.98 -17.69 12.01
C SER A 280 4.94 -17.28 10.53
N SER A 281 4.31 -16.14 10.30
CA SER A 281 4.05 -15.61 8.95
C SER A 281 4.84 -14.34 8.62
N PHE A 282 5.52 -13.74 9.61
CA PHE A 282 6.49 -12.66 9.37
C PHE A 282 7.75 -13.19 8.66
N ALA A 283 8.42 -12.33 7.90
CA ALA A 283 9.72 -12.62 7.33
C ALA A 283 10.87 -12.36 8.35
N SER A 284 12.00 -13.06 8.21
CA SER A 284 13.15 -12.92 9.11
C SER A 284 13.86 -11.57 9.01
N ALA A 285 13.50 -10.73 8.02
CA ALA A 285 13.95 -9.35 7.93
C ALA A 285 13.19 -8.48 8.94
N GLU A 286 11.85 -8.48 8.90
CA GLU A 286 10.98 -7.73 9.81
C GLU A 286 11.33 -7.95 11.28
N PHE A 287 11.49 -9.22 11.68
CA PHE A 287 11.80 -9.55 13.08
C PHE A 287 13.21 -9.10 13.47
N ARG A 288 14.18 -9.14 12.54
CA ARG A 288 15.54 -8.63 12.80
C ARG A 288 15.55 -7.12 12.94
N GLU A 289 14.76 -6.44 12.11
CA GLU A 289 14.64 -5.00 12.16
C GLU A 289 14.06 -4.56 13.50
N ILE A 290 12.94 -5.14 13.94
CA ILE A 290 12.30 -4.72 15.18
C ILE A 290 13.15 -5.01 16.43
N THR A 291 13.98 -6.06 16.43
CA THR A 291 14.95 -6.32 17.52
C THR A 291 16.07 -5.27 17.63
N LYS A 292 16.20 -4.39 16.63
CA LYS A 292 17.19 -3.30 16.57
C LYS A 292 16.56 -1.92 16.40
N TYR A 293 15.23 -1.86 16.42
CA TYR A 293 14.48 -0.66 16.07
C TYR A 293 14.36 0.22 17.31
N GLN A 294 15.17 1.28 17.37
CA GLN A 294 15.22 2.19 18.52
C GLN A 294 15.43 1.40 19.83
N GLU A 295 16.61 0.79 20.00
CA GLU A 295 16.92 -0.12 21.11
C GLU A 295 16.75 0.55 22.51
N ASP A 296 16.73 1.89 22.58
CA ASP A 296 16.40 2.70 23.76
C ASP A 296 14.88 2.84 24.03
N ARG A 297 14.03 2.61 23.03
CA ARG A 297 12.57 2.78 23.08
C ARG A 297 11.75 1.51 22.88
N VAL A 298 12.27 0.48 22.22
CA VAL A 298 11.53 -0.78 21.98
C VAL A 298 12.33 -1.97 22.48
N LYS A 299 11.83 -2.61 23.54
CA LYS A 299 12.40 -3.88 24.05
C LYS A 299 11.61 -5.05 23.51
N VAL A 300 12.26 -5.94 22.75
CA VAL A 300 11.63 -7.15 22.21
C VAL A 300 11.83 -8.33 23.16
N GLU A 301 10.71 -8.96 23.55
CA GLU A 301 10.64 -10.09 24.47
C GLU A 301 9.79 -11.20 23.83
N VAL A 302 10.07 -12.46 24.14
CA VAL A 302 9.38 -13.61 23.57
C VAL A 302 9.03 -14.61 24.67
N ASP A 303 7.79 -15.13 24.69
CA ASP A 303 7.42 -16.25 25.56
C ASP A 303 8.32 -17.47 25.26
N TYR A 304 8.79 -18.16 26.29
CA TYR A 304 9.65 -19.33 26.14
C TYR A 304 9.08 -20.38 25.18
N PHE A 305 9.95 -21.01 24.39
CA PHE A 305 9.63 -22.18 23.58
C PHE A 305 10.87 -23.05 23.37
N ASP A 306 10.66 -24.36 23.31
CA ASP A 306 11.68 -25.33 22.88
C ASP A 306 11.97 -25.16 21.37
N LEU A 307 13.20 -24.75 21.05
CA LEU A 307 13.66 -24.54 19.69
C LEU A 307 13.77 -25.84 18.88
N ASP A 308 14.22 -26.94 19.49
CA ASP A 308 14.39 -28.21 18.79
C ASP A 308 13.03 -28.87 18.51
N ALA A 309 12.10 -28.78 19.47
CA ALA A 309 10.71 -29.20 19.25
C ALA A 309 9.99 -28.35 18.18
N ALA A 310 10.25 -27.04 18.12
CA ALA A 310 9.71 -26.16 17.07
C ALA A 310 10.32 -26.46 15.69
N VAL A 311 11.62 -26.76 15.62
CA VAL A 311 12.29 -27.19 14.38
C VAL A 311 11.74 -28.54 13.89
N ALA A 312 11.50 -29.49 14.80
CA ALA A 312 10.91 -30.78 14.48
C ALA A 312 9.44 -30.66 14.01
N ALA A 313 8.68 -29.72 14.57
CA ALA A 313 7.27 -29.49 14.23
C ALA A 313 7.03 -28.64 12.96
N MET A 314 8.08 -28.32 12.17
CA MET A 314 7.93 -27.41 11.04
C MET A 314 6.93 -27.90 9.97
N PRO A 315 6.03 -27.02 9.48
CA PRO A 315 5.04 -27.38 8.47
C PRO A 315 5.68 -27.64 7.09
N ALA A 316 5.14 -28.63 6.39
CA ALA A 316 5.50 -28.92 5.01
C ALA A 316 5.34 -27.68 4.10
N GLY A 317 6.27 -27.50 3.15
CA GLY A 317 6.29 -26.38 2.22
C GLY A 317 7.04 -25.12 2.69
N LYS A 318 7.52 -25.05 3.94
CA LYS A 318 8.46 -24.00 4.37
C LYS A 318 9.90 -24.32 3.94
N VAL A 319 10.67 -23.30 3.57
CA VAL A 319 12.11 -23.45 3.27
C VAL A 319 12.88 -23.68 4.57
N MET A 320 13.17 -24.94 4.87
CA MET A 320 13.75 -25.43 6.14
C MET A 320 14.89 -24.55 6.68
N ARG A 321 15.91 -24.26 5.86
CA ARG A 321 17.09 -23.46 6.28
C ARG A 321 16.74 -22.00 6.65
N ALA A 322 15.82 -21.38 5.92
CA ALA A 322 15.42 -19.99 6.17
C ALA A 322 14.53 -19.88 7.40
N HIS A 323 13.62 -20.84 7.59
CA HIS A 323 12.71 -20.86 8.73
C HIS A 323 13.40 -21.29 10.03
N LYS A 324 14.36 -22.24 9.98
CA LYS A 324 15.21 -22.54 11.13
C LYS A 324 15.97 -21.30 11.62
N ARG A 325 16.62 -20.56 10.71
CA ARG A 325 17.34 -19.30 11.03
C ARG A 325 16.44 -18.19 11.60
N MET A 326 15.15 -18.19 11.24
CA MET A 326 14.16 -17.30 11.85
C MET A 326 13.92 -17.70 13.32
N MET A 327 13.68 -18.99 13.59
CA MET A 327 13.46 -19.47 14.97
C MET A 327 14.71 -19.30 15.85
N GLU A 328 15.91 -19.54 15.32
CA GLU A 328 17.20 -19.25 15.99
C GLU A 328 17.42 -17.75 16.31
N LEU A 329 16.73 -16.84 15.61
CA LEU A 329 16.76 -15.40 15.88
C LEU A 329 15.71 -15.02 16.93
N VAL A 330 14.51 -15.61 16.84
CA VAL A 330 13.42 -15.41 17.81
C VAL A 330 13.81 -15.97 19.18
N HIS A 331 14.43 -17.15 19.22
CA HIS A 331 14.87 -17.82 20.46
C HIS A 331 15.89 -17.01 21.27
N ARG A 332 16.70 -16.16 20.61
CA ARG A 332 17.64 -15.26 21.31
C ARG A 332 16.97 -14.16 22.16
N HIS A 333 15.66 -14.02 22.07
CA HIS A 333 14.86 -13.03 22.79
C HIS A 333 13.82 -13.69 23.72
N THR A 334 13.93 -15.00 23.98
CA THR A 334 13.02 -15.68 24.91
C THR A 334 13.32 -15.31 26.35
N LEU A 335 12.27 -14.96 27.09
CA LEU A 335 12.29 -14.83 28.53
C LEU A 335 12.56 -16.20 29.19
N THR A 336 13.15 -16.18 30.37
CA THR A 336 13.21 -17.34 31.26
C THR A 336 11.82 -17.65 31.84
N SER A 337 11.64 -18.85 32.39
CA SER A 337 10.39 -19.25 33.05
C SER A 337 10.05 -18.38 34.26
N GLU A 338 11.07 -17.88 34.98
CA GLU A 338 10.90 -17.01 36.16
C GLU A 338 10.41 -15.61 35.76
N GLU A 339 11.04 -14.99 34.75
CA GLU A 339 10.60 -13.71 34.18
C GLU A 339 9.18 -13.80 33.61
N THR A 340 8.86 -14.92 32.95
CA THR A 340 7.54 -15.20 32.38
C THR A 340 6.45 -15.22 33.46
N ALA A 341 6.74 -15.82 34.63
CA ALA A 341 5.81 -15.91 35.75
C ALA A 341 5.68 -14.60 36.54
N ALA A 342 6.80 -13.89 36.77
CA ALA A 342 6.82 -12.61 37.46
C ALA A 342 5.99 -11.54 36.72
N GLU A 343 6.10 -11.46 35.39
CA GLU A 343 5.28 -10.51 34.61
C GLU A 343 3.82 -10.97 34.50
N ALA A 344 3.53 -12.27 34.51
CA ALA A 344 2.15 -12.77 34.56
C ALA A 344 1.43 -12.35 35.87
N ALA A 345 2.16 -12.26 36.99
CA ALA A 345 1.65 -11.71 38.23
C ALA A 345 1.44 -10.18 38.16
N GLN A 346 2.35 -9.43 37.53
CA GLN A 346 2.16 -7.98 37.29
C GLN A 346 0.96 -7.68 36.35
N LEU A 347 0.74 -8.54 35.36
CA LEU A 347 -0.37 -8.46 34.40
C LEU A 347 -1.66 -9.16 34.89
N ALA A 348 -1.73 -9.62 36.13
CA ALA A 348 -2.98 -10.13 36.73
C ALA A 348 -4.02 -9.00 36.98
N THR A 349 -3.62 -7.75 36.77
CA THR A 349 -4.43 -6.56 37.03
C THR A 349 -4.78 -5.78 35.74
N ASP A 350 -5.88 -5.02 35.78
CA ASP A 350 -6.20 -4.03 34.76
C ASP A 350 -5.22 -2.83 34.77
N ALA A 351 -5.42 -1.83 33.91
CA ALA A 351 -4.44 -0.75 33.71
C ALA A 351 -4.36 0.22 34.92
N GLN A 352 -5.19 -0.03 35.93
CA GLN A 352 -5.37 0.73 37.15
C GLN A 352 -5.03 -0.12 38.40
N GLY A 353 -4.46 -1.32 38.22
CA GLY A 353 -4.03 -2.18 39.33
C GLY A 353 -5.12 -3.05 39.96
N THR A 354 -6.33 -3.14 39.38
CA THR A 354 -7.41 -3.97 39.93
C THR A 354 -7.30 -5.41 39.41
N PRO A 355 -7.34 -6.46 40.27
CA PRO A 355 -7.31 -7.85 39.81
C PRO A 355 -8.42 -8.16 38.80
N LEU A 356 -8.05 -8.65 37.62
CA LEU A 356 -9.00 -9.16 36.64
C LEU A 356 -9.61 -10.47 37.17
N PRO A 357 -10.84 -10.82 36.76
CA PRO A 357 -11.43 -12.06 37.21
C PRO A 357 -10.58 -13.23 36.68
N SER A 358 -10.14 -14.11 37.57
CA SER A 358 -9.70 -15.44 37.16
C SER A 358 -10.85 -16.13 36.42
N ALA A 359 -10.54 -17.20 35.69
CA ALA A 359 -11.60 -18.10 35.28
C ALA A 359 -12.40 -18.56 36.52
N VAL A 360 -13.68 -18.87 36.29
CA VAL A 360 -14.66 -19.31 37.30
C VAL A 360 -15.20 -18.21 38.23
N ALA A 361 -16.45 -17.81 37.96
CA ALA A 361 -17.36 -17.34 39.00
C ALA A 361 -18.22 -18.53 39.46
N THR A 362 -17.96 -19.06 40.66
CA THR A 362 -18.87 -19.95 41.40
C THR A 362 -18.93 -19.52 42.86
N HIS A 363 -20.12 -19.63 43.46
CA HIS A 363 -20.52 -19.02 44.72
C HIS A 363 -19.63 -19.29 45.94
N GLY A 364 -19.60 -18.32 46.86
CA GLY A 364 -19.75 -18.63 48.29
C GLY A 364 -18.58 -18.32 49.24
N ALA A 365 -18.17 -17.06 49.36
CA ALA A 365 -17.46 -16.59 50.56
C ALA A 365 -17.82 -15.13 50.88
N THR A 366 -18.24 -14.87 52.12
CA THR A 366 -18.53 -13.52 52.63
C THR A 366 -17.25 -12.70 52.81
N PRO A 367 -17.19 -11.43 52.38
CA PRO A 367 -16.00 -10.61 52.55
C PRO A 367 -15.83 -10.15 54.00
N THR A 368 -14.80 -10.63 54.69
CA THR A 368 -14.31 -10.03 55.94
C THR A 368 -13.63 -8.70 55.63
N LYS A 369 -14.08 -7.62 56.27
CA LYS A 369 -13.53 -6.26 56.10
C LYS A 369 -12.02 -6.20 56.42
N PRO A 370 -11.18 -5.61 55.57
CA PRO A 370 -9.91 -5.05 56.00
C PRO A 370 -10.15 -3.81 56.87
N SER A 371 -9.29 -3.61 57.87
CA SER A 371 -9.34 -2.45 58.77
C SER A 371 -8.99 -1.15 58.05
N ALA A 372 -9.65 -0.06 58.42
CA ALA A 372 -9.31 1.28 57.93
C ALA A 372 -8.16 1.87 58.76
N ALA A 373 -7.07 2.26 58.08
CA ALA A 373 -6.10 3.23 58.59
C ALA A 373 -5.47 3.99 57.41
N THR A 374 -5.63 5.31 57.45
CA THR A 374 -4.87 6.41 56.83
C THR A 374 -3.54 6.07 56.12
N ALA A 375 -3.17 6.77 55.04
CA ALA A 375 -3.43 8.20 54.80
C ALA A 375 -3.77 8.55 53.34
N ALA A 376 -4.59 9.59 53.18
CA ALA A 376 -4.75 10.27 51.90
C ALA A 376 -3.53 11.17 51.66
N VAL A 377 -2.87 11.00 50.52
CA VAL A 377 -2.06 12.04 49.89
C VAL A 377 -2.89 12.51 48.71
N GLU A 378 -3.19 13.81 48.66
CA GLU A 378 -3.84 14.41 47.51
C GLU A 378 -2.83 14.40 46.35
N ASP A 379 -3.02 13.47 45.41
CA ASP A 379 -2.20 13.37 44.20
C ASP A 379 -2.56 14.55 43.29
N GLU A 380 -1.81 15.64 43.46
CA GLU A 380 -1.89 16.82 42.61
C GLU A 380 -1.65 16.38 41.17
N MET A 381 -2.64 16.56 40.29
CA MET A 381 -2.68 15.95 38.96
C MET A 381 -1.67 16.60 38.00
N VAL A 382 -0.38 16.32 38.23
CA VAL A 382 0.73 16.67 37.35
C VAL A 382 0.49 15.97 36.02
N ARG A 383 0.07 16.74 35.02
CA ARG A 383 0.01 16.23 33.64
C ARG A 383 1.43 15.78 33.25
N PRO A 384 1.64 14.51 32.88
CA PRO A 384 2.97 14.06 32.47
C PRO A 384 3.44 14.88 31.28
N LEU A 385 4.70 15.32 31.33
CA LEU A 385 5.33 16.08 30.26
C LEU A 385 5.24 15.29 28.94
N ARG A 386 4.84 15.97 27.86
CA ARG A 386 4.64 15.34 26.55
C ARG A 386 5.92 14.64 26.10
N GLY A 387 5.82 13.37 25.70
CA GLY A 387 6.93 12.61 25.13
C GLY A 387 7.73 11.74 26.11
N ASN A 388 7.53 11.84 27.43
CA ASN A 388 8.31 11.07 28.40
C ASN A 388 7.72 9.68 28.73
N ARG A 389 7.28 8.91 27.71
CA ARG A 389 6.98 7.48 27.92
C ARG A 389 8.28 6.68 28.01
N GLY A 390 8.30 5.71 28.93
CA GLY A 390 9.37 4.72 29.04
C GLY A 390 9.48 3.80 27.81
N PRO A 391 10.44 2.86 27.80
CA PRO A 391 10.60 1.93 26.69
C PRO A 391 9.37 1.02 26.56
N CYS A 392 8.81 0.96 25.35
CA CYS A 392 7.70 0.09 25.01
C CYS A 392 8.18 -1.37 24.98
N ARG A 393 7.53 -2.25 25.74
CA ARG A 393 7.80 -3.70 25.72
C ARG A 393 6.95 -4.38 24.66
N LEU A 394 7.61 -5.07 23.74
CA LEU A 394 6.97 -5.84 22.67
C LEU A 394 7.14 -7.33 22.96
N ARG A 395 6.08 -7.97 23.47
CA ARG A 395 6.10 -9.38 23.90
C ARG A 395 5.41 -10.28 22.87
N PHE A 396 6.14 -11.22 22.29
CA PHE A 396 5.62 -12.23 21.37
C PHE A 396 5.12 -13.45 22.13
N ARG A 397 3.85 -13.81 21.92
CA ARG A 397 3.15 -14.86 22.66
C ARG A 397 2.57 -15.89 21.71
N TYR A 398 2.87 -17.17 21.94
CA TYR A 398 2.52 -18.27 21.02
C TYR A 398 1.55 -19.25 21.66
N ASN A 399 0.90 -20.08 20.84
CA ASN A 399 -0.07 -21.09 21.28
C ASN A 399 -1.27 -20.52 22.06
N LEU A 400 -1.73 -19.31 21.74
CA LEU A 400 -2.86 -18.64 22.39
C LEU A 400 -3.99 -18.36 21.37
N THR A 401 -5.09 -19.11 21.47
CA THR A 401 -6.28 -18.90 20.63
C THR A 401 -7.27 -17.97 21.34
N PRO A 402 -7.67 -16.83 20.76
CA PRO A 402 -8.63 -15.92 21.39
C PRO A 402 -10.03 -16.57 21.45
N VAL A 403 -10.67 -16.45 22.61
CA VAL A 403 -11.97 -17.06 22.93
C VAL A 403 -13.06 -16.00 23.07
N ALA A 404 -12.74 -14.89 23.74
CA ALA A 404 -13.63 -13.74 23.91
C ALA A 404 -12.81 -12.47 24.16
N ILE A 405 -13.36 -11.32 23.76
CA ILE A 405 -12.86 -10.00 24.14
C ILE A 405 -13.70 -9.51 25.32
N LEU A 406 -13.02 -9.15 26.42
CA LEU A 406 -13.64 -8.81 27.69
C LEU A 406 -13.87 -7.28 27.77
N PRO A 407 -15.04 -6.83 28.25
CA PRO A 407 -15.31 -5.41 28.42
C PRO A 407 -14.45 -4.79 29.54
N SER A 408 -14.11 -3.51 29.37
CA SER A 408 -13.44 -2.70 30.39
C SER A 408 -14.37 -2.42 31.56
N ARG A 409 -13.82 -2.51 32.78
CA ARG A 409 -14.49 -2.08 34.02
C ARG A 409 -14.59 -0.56 34.12
N HIS A 410 -13.65 0.17 33.51
CA HIS A 410 -13.50 1.62 33.64
C HIS A 410 -14.11 2.40 32.48
N ARG A 411 -14.30 1.76 31.32
CA ARG A 411 -14.85 2.41 30.11
C ARG A 411 -15.97 1.57 29.51
N LYS A 412 -17.21 2.06 29.66
CA LYS A 412 -18.41 1.41 29.10
C LYS A 412 -18.25 1.14 27.59
N ASN A 413 -18.64 -0.06 27.17
CA ASN A 413 -18.59 -0.53 25.78
C ASN A 413 -17.19 -0.52 25.12
N TYR A 414 -16.11 -0.56 25.90
CA TYR A 414 -14.73 -0.70 25.41
C TYR A 414 -14.10 -2.02 25.85
N VAL A 415 -13.01 -2.43 25.20
CA VAL A 415 -12.18 -3.57 25.62
C VAL A 415 -11.38 -3.26 26.90
N GLY A 416 -11.25 -4.26 27.78
CA GLY A 416 -10.34 -4.28 28.93
C GLY A 416 -9.38 -5.47 28.96
N GLY A 417 -9.58 -6.47 28.10
CA GLY A 417 -8.71 -7.64 27.98
C GLY A 417 -9.18 -8.63 26.92
N VAL A 418 -8.36 -9.64 26.63
CA VAL A 418 -8.72 -10.77 25.76
C VAL A 418 -8.49 -12.07 26.51
N LEU A 419 -9.52 -12.92 26.54
CA LEU A 419 -9.44 -14.30 27.04
C LEU A 419 -8.87 -15.19 25.94
N PHE A 420 -7.80 -15.91 26.25
CA PHE A 420 -7.17 -16.90 25.37
C PHE A 420 -7.24 -18.30 25.98
N LYS A 421 -7.36 -19.30 25.10
CA LYS A 421 -7.12 -20.72 25.40
C LYS A 421 -5.70 -21.10 24.96
N LYS A 422 -4.94 -21.76 25.84
CA LYS A 422 -3.62 -22.31 25.54
C LYS A 422 -3.78 -23.55 24.66
N THR A 423 -3.14 -23.58 23.48
CA THR A 423 -3.30 -24.67 22.50
C THR A 423 -2.23 -25.76 22.58
N ARG A 424 -1.21 -25.57 23.42
CA ARG A 424 -0.17 -26.57 23.69
C ARG A 424 0.06 -26.60 25.20
N VAL A 425 -0.50 -27.61 25.87
CA VAL A 425 -0.24 -27.88 27.29
C VAL A 425 1.03 -28.71 27.35
N GLU A 426 2.08 -28.18 27.98
CA GLU A 426 3.33 -28.91 28.19
C GLU A 426 3.16 -29.94 29.32
N THR A 427 3.16 -31.22 28.93
CA THR A 427 2.86 -32.42 29.72
C THR A 427 1.45 -32.49 30.34
N PRO A 428 0.65 -33.56 30.07
CA PRO A 428 -0.71 -33.71 30.59
C PRO A 428 -0.77 -34.11 32.08
N SER A 429 0.36 -34.25 32.77
CA SER A 429 0.42 -34.61 34.18
C SER A 429 0.55 -33.36 35.05
N LYS A 430 -0.56 -32.96 35.71
CA LYS A 430 -0.72 -31.86 36.69
C LYS A 430 -1.15 -30.47 36.19
N ALA A 431 -1.57 -30.29 34.94
CA ALA A 431 -2.27 -29.05 34.57
C ALA A 431 -3.66 -28.99 35.24
N SER A 432 -3.96 -27.91 35.95
CA SER A 432 -5.31 -27.62 36.48
C SER A 432 -6.24 -27.12 35.37
N ALA A 433 -7.55 -27.07 35.62
CA ALA A 433 -8.49 -26.46 34.65
C ALA A 433 -8.21 -24.96 34.43
N ASP A 434 -7.68 -24.28 35.46
CA ASP A 434 -7.29 -22.86 35.38
C ASP A 434 -6.05 -22.65 34.51
N ASP A 435 -5.19 -23.68 34.37
CA ASP A 435 -4.03 -23.62 33.48
C ASP A 435 -4.39 -23.67 31.99
N GLU A 436 -5.62 -24.03 31.60
CA GLU A 436 -6.02 -24.08 30.18
C GLU A 436 -6.22 -22.69 29.55
N TYR A 437 -6.54 -21.67 30.36
CA TYR A 437 -6.85 -20.32 29.88
C TYR A 437 -5.89 -19.27 30.43
N CYS A 438 -5.87 -18.10 29.80
CA CYS A 438 -5.26 -16.89 30.36
C CYS A 438 -5.94 -15.63 29.83
N VAL A 439 -6.06 -14.61 30.66
CA VAL A 439 -6.49 -13.27 30.23
C VAL A 439 -5.25 -12.43 29.96
N VAL A 440 -5.24 -11.70 28.84
CA VAL A 440 -4.25 -10.64 28.57
C VAL A 440 -4.95 -9.29 28.70
N PRO A 441 -4.61 -8.47 29.70
CA PRO A 441 -5.17 -7.13 29.86
C PRO A 441 -4.82 -6.22 28.67
N CYS A 442 -5.77 -5.43 28.17
CA CYS A 442 -5.50 -4.44 27.12
C CYS A 442 -6.60 -3.39 26.98
N ASP A 443 -6.20 -2.21 26.49
CA ASP A 443 -7.08 -1.08 26.20
C ASP A 443 -7.35 -0.95 24.69
N LEU A 444 -6.57 -1.69 23.88
CA LEU A 444 -6.64 -1.77 22.42
C LEU A 444 -6.42 -3.23 21.96
N VAL A 445 -7.25 -3.70 21.03
CA VAL A 445 -7.06 -4.97 20.31
C VAL A 445 -6.99 -4.71 18.81
N MET A 446 -5.91 -5.15 18.17
CA MET A 446 -5.71 -5.01 16.73
C MET A 446 -5.69 -6.38 16.06
N THR A 447 -6.67 -6.64 15.19
CA THR A 447 -6.75 -7.93 14.47
C THR A 447 -5.91 -7.87 13.20
N SER A 448 -4.79 -8.61 13.19
CA SER A 448 -3.87 -8.77 12.06
C SER A 448 -3.92 -10.20 11.50
N ILE A 449 -5.13 -10.73 11.37
CA ILE A 449 -5.43 -12.12 10.97
C ILE A 449 -5.64 -12.31 9.45
N GLY A 450 -5.34 -11.26 8.67
CA GLY A 450 -5.39 -11.25 7.20
C GLY A 450 -6.66 -10.65 6.60
N TYR A 451 -6.60 -10.40 5.29
CA TYR A 451 -7.63 -9.75 4.50
C TYR A 451 -8.44 -10.75 3.68
N ARG A 452 -9.57 -10.30 3.12
CA ARG A 452 -10.41 -11.00 2.15
C ARG A 452 -10.74 -10.04 1.00
N SER A 453 -10.97 -10.58 -0.19
CA SER A 453 -11.53 -9.80 -1.29
C SER A 453 -13.01 -9.54 -1.07
N ASP A 454 -13.55 -8.55 -1.76
CA ASP A 454 -14.99 -8.32 -1.83
C ASP A 454 -15.52 -8.79 -3.19
N SER A 455 -16.77 -9.25 -3.21
CA SER A 455 -17.42 -9.79 -4.41
C SER A 455 -17.78 -8.69 -5.40
N ILE A 456 -17.55 -8.93 -6.68
CA ILE A 456 -17.90 -8.00 -7.77
C ILE A 456 -19.23 -8.47 -8.38
N VAL A 457 -20.16 -7.53 -8.62
CA VAL A 457 -21.49 -7.86 -9.14
C VAL A 457 -21.39 -8.58 -10.48
N GLY A 458 -22.01 -9.76 -10.58
CA GLY A 458 -21.98 -10.61 -11.76
C GLY A 458 -20.73 -11.49 -11.90
N VAL A 459 -19.80 -11.49 -10.94
CA VAL A 459 -18.57 -12.30 -10.98
C VAL A 459 -18.61 -13.41 -9.90
N PRO A 460 -18.40 -14.69 -10.27
CA PRO A 460 -18.33 -15.81 -9.32
C PRO A 460 -17.28 -15.61 -8.22
N PHE A 461 -17.66 -15.91 -6.97
CA PHE A 461 -16.86 -15.60 -5.79
C PHE A 461 -16.94 -16.70 -4.73
N ASP A 462 -15.79 -17.20 -4.27
CA ASP A 462 -15.71 -18.10 -3.12
C ASP A 462 -15.70 -17.26 -1.83
N HIS A 463 -16.87 -17.15 -1.18
CA HIS A 463 -17.03 -16.45 0.09
C HIS A 463 -16.29 -17.09 1.28
N ARG A 464 -15.89 -18.37 1.19
CA ARG A 464 -15.13 -19.08 2.23
C ARG A 464 -13.64 -18.80 2.12
N ALA A 465 -13.09 -18.82 0.90
CA ALA A 465 -11.69 -18.47 0.64
C ALA A 465 -11.47 -16.93 0.62
N GLY A 466 -12.47 -16.16 0.20
CA GLY A 466 -12.43 -14.71 0.04
C GLY A 466 -11.73 -14.28 -1.26
N VAL A 467 -12.01 -14.98 -2.37
CA VAL A 467 -11.39 -14.79 -3.70
C VAL A 467 -12.41 -14.97 -4.82
N ILE A 468 -12.10 -14.44 -6.00
CA ILE A 468 -12.84 -14.70 -7.25
C ILE A 468 -12.66 -16.19 -7.61
N ASP A 469 -13.76 -16.88 -7.93
CA ASP A 469 -13.70 -18.29 -8.27
C ASP A 469 -13.12 -18.50 -9.68
N ASN A 470 -11.94 -19.14 -9.75
CA ASN A 470 -11.10 -19.13 -10.94
C ASN A 470 -10.30 -20.43 -11.10
N GLU A 471 -9.75 -20.62 -12.30
CA GLU A 471 -8.75 -21.64 -12.60
C GLU A 471 -7.57 -20.96 -13.33
N LYS A 472 -6.37 -20.99 -12.72
CA LYS A 472 -5.14 -20.33 -13.22
C LYS A 472 -5.34 -18.85 -13.59
N GLY A 473 -6.30 -18.19 -12.97
CA GLY A 473 -6.66 -16.79 -13.23
C GLY A 473 -7.78 -16.60 -14.26
N ARG A 474 -8.29 -17.61 -14.96
CA ARG A 474 -9.55 -17.49 -15.74
C ARG A 474 -10.74 -17.66 -14.81
N VAL A 475 -11.71 -16.75 -14.84
CA VAL A 475 -12.91 -16.84 -13.99
C VAL A 475 -13.82 -17.97 -14.46
N LYS A 476 -14.30 -18.82 -13.55
CA LYS A 476 -15.10 -19.99 -13.92
C LYS A 476 -16.43 -19.56 -14.54
N GLY A 477 -16.81 -20.19 -15.65
CA GLY A 477 -18.05 -19.89 -16.37
C GLY A 477 -18.09 -18.51 -17.07
N MET A 478 -17.02 -17.73 -17.03
CA MET A 478 -16.97 -16.40 -17.66
C MET A 478 -15.82 -16.34 -18.69
N PRO A 479 -16.09 -16.59 -19.99
CA PRO A 479 -15.08 -16.38 -21.02
C PRO A 479 -14.65 -14.90 -21.05
N ARG A 480 -13.41 -14.63 -21.46
CA ARG A 480 -12.81 -13.28 -21.54
C ARG A 480 -12.63 -12.55 -20.19
N VAL A 481 -12.98 -13.17 -19.06
CA VAL A 481 -12.83 -12.58 -17.70
C VAL A 481 -11.77 -13.33 -16.90
N TYR A 482 -10.85 -12.58 -16.32
CA TYR A 482 -9.69 -13.08 -15.59
C TYR A 482 -9.52 -12.38 -14.24
N CYS A 483 -8.63 -12.90 -13.39
CA CYS A 483 -8.24 -12.29 -12.13
C CYS A 483 -6.76 -12.52 -11.79
N ALA A 484 -6.18 -11.63 -10.98
CA ALA A 484 -4.78 -11.70 -10.55
C ALA A 484 -4.54 -11.09 -9.15
N GLY A 485 -3.46 -11.52 -8.50
CA GLY A 485 -3.03 -11.08 -7.18
C GLY A 485 -3.90 -11.64 -6.06
N TRP A 486 -4.16 -10.81 -5.04
CA TRP A 486 -4.94 -11.21 -3.87
C TRP A 486 -6.42 -11.49 -4.19
N ALA A 487 -6.97 -10.90 -5.25
CA ALA A 487 -8.30 -11.23 -5.75
C ALA A 487 -8.42 -12.68 -6.26
N LYS A 488 -7.30 -13.27 -6.70
CA LYS A 488 -7.18 -14.64 -7.22
C LYS A 488 -6.79 -15.66 -6.14
N ASN A 489 -5.77 -15.36 -5.34
CA ASN A 489 -5.12 -16.31 -4.41
C ASN A 489 -5.35 -16.01 -2.92
N GLY A 490 -6.05 -14.92 -2.60
CA GLY A 490 -6.23 -14.40 -1.26
C GLY A 490 -5.02 -13.59 -0.78
N ALA A 491 -5.19 -12.89 0.33
CA ALA A 491 -4.20 -11.94 0.85
C ALA A 491 -3.01 -12.62 1.54
N LYS A 492 -2.06 -13.11 0.72
CA LYS A 492 -0.83 -13.79 1.14
C LYS A 492 0.33 -13.36 0.24
N GLY A 493 1.55 -13.43 0.79
CA GLY A 493 2.79 -13.15 0.05
C GLY A 493 3.13 -11.66 -0.08
N ILE A 494 4.40 -11.40 -0.38
CA ILE A 494 4.95 -10.07 -0.69
C ILE A 494 4.77 -9.71 -2.16
N ILE A 495 5.04 -8.45 -2.54
CA ILE A 495 4.93 -7.89 -3.91
C ILE A 495 5.50 -8.83 -5.00
N LEU A 496 6.62 -9.50 -4.75
CA LEU A 496 7.25 -10.45 -5.69
C LEU A 496 6.34 -11.65 -6.05
N HIS A 497 5.49 -12.11 -5.13
CA HIS A 497 4.54 -13.20 -5.41
C HIS A 497 3.44 -12.73 -6.38
N SER A 498 2.99 -11.48 -6.26
CA SER A 498 2.04 -10.87 -7.20
C SER A 498 2.62 -10.75 -8.61
N ALA A 499 3.95 -10.62 -8.76
CA ALA A 499 4.61 -10.65 -10.06
C ALA A 499 4.60 -12.06 -10.67
N VAL A 500 4.95 -13.10 -9.89
CA VAL A 500 4.91 -14.49 -10.36
C VAL A 500 3.49 -14.91 -10.74
N ASP A 501 2.51 -14.56 -9.92
CA ASP A 501 1.09 -14.85 -10.17
C ASP A 501 0.55 -14.15 -11.43
N ALA A 502 0.94 -12.89 -11.65
CA ALA A 502 0.60 -12.17 -12.87
C ALA A 502 1.14 -12.86 -14.14
N GLN A 503 2.30 -13.54 -14.07
CA GLN A 503 2.83 -14.30 -15.21
C GLN A 503 1.96 -15.50 -15.57
N GLU A 504 1.38 -16.19 -14.58
CA GLU A 504 0.46 -17.31 -14.81
C GLU A 504 -0.83 -16.81 -15.47
N THR A 505 -1.48 -15.79 -14.91
CA THR A 505 -2.70 -15.21 -15.48
C THR A 505 -2.47 -14.70 -16.91
N VAL A 506 -1.32 -14.06 -17.18
CA VAL A 506 -0.97 -13.60 -18.53
C VAL A 506 -0.68 -14.76 -19.48
N ALA A 507 -0.11 -15.88 -19.03
CA ALA A 507 0.03 -17.07 -19.86
C ALA A 507 -1.35 -17.65 -20.25
N THR A 508 -2.31 -17.66 -19.32
CA THR A 508 -3.70 -18.07 -19.61
C THR A 508 -4.40 -17.15 -20.61
N ILE A 509 -4.25 -15.83 -20.48
CA ILE A 509 -4.81 -14.85 -21.43
C ILE A 509 -4.23 -15.04 -22.84
N LEU A 510 -2.91 -15.22 -22.96
CA LEU A 510 -2.27 -15.40 -24.27
C LEU A 510 -2.67 -16.72 -24.94
N ALA A 511 -2.77 -17.81 -24.18
CA ALA A 511 -3.29 -19.08 -24.69
C ALA A 511 -4.74 -18.96 -25.18
N ASP A 512 -5.59 -18.16 -24.51
CA ASP A 512 -6.96 -17.89 -24.95
C ASP A 512 -7.03 -16.99 -26.19
N MET A 513 -6.04 -16.09 -26.39
CA MET A 513 -5.90 -15.34 -27.64
C MET A 513 -5.48 -16.26 -28.80
N GLU A 514 -4.50 -17.13 -28.58
CA GLU A 514 -4.03 -18.12 -29.57
C GLU A 514 -5.13 -19.12 -29.96
N ALA A 515 -5.98 -19.51 -29.01
CA ALA A 515 -7.14 -20.38 -29.23
C ALA A 515 -8.37 -19.65 -29.81
N GLY A 516 -8.31 -18.33 -30.08
CA GLY A 516 -9.44 -17.55 -30.62
C GLY A 516 -10.61 -17.33 -29.64
N LEU A 517 -10.42 -17.58 -28.35
CA LEU A 517 -11.45 -17.40 -27.30
C LEU A 517 -11.60 -15.94 -26.85
N ILE A 518 -10.65 -15.09 -27.22
CA ILE A 518 -10.70 -13.63 -27.04
C ILE A 518 -10.88 -12.98 -28.42
N PRO A 519 -11.87 -12.08 -28.62
CA PRO A 519 -12.05 -11.41 -29.91
C PRO A 519 -10.89 -10.45 -30.20
N THR A 520 -10.06 -10.80 -31.19
CA THR A 520 -8.90 -10.02 -31.64
C THR A 520 -9.20 -9.08 -32.81
N GLN A 521 -10.39 -9.19 -33.40
CA GLN A 521 -10.92 -8.25 -34.40
C GLN A 521 -12.21 -7.62 -33.86
N PRO A 522 -12.54 -6.37 -34.24
CA PRO A 522 -13.84 -5.80 -33.94
C PRO A 522 -14.94 -6.63 -34.64
N THR A 523 -15.96 -7.05 -33.89
CA THR A 523 -17.18 -7.59 -34.49
C THR A 523 -17.86 -6.51 -35.31
N VAL A 524 -17.79 -6.63 -36.64
CA VAL A 524 -18.69 -5.95 -37.57
C VAL A 524 -20.11 -6.41 -37.23
N GLN A 525 -21.06 -5.48 -37.12
CA GLN A 525 -22.45 -5.86 -36.84
C GLN A 525 -23.04 -6.55 -38.09
N PRO A 526 -23.97 -7.53 -37.95
CA PRO A 526 -24.54 -8.22 -39.11
C PRO A 526 -25.13 -7.26 -40.16
N GLU A 527 -25.80 -6.18 -39.70
CA GLU A 527 -26.36 -5.14 -40.58
C GLU A 527 -25.28 -4.43 -41.43
N GLU A 528 -24.05 -4.24 -40.92
CA GLU A 528 -22.95 -3.65 -41.69
C GLU A 528 -22.37 -4.65 -42.71
N ALA A 529 -22.47 -5.96 -42.45
CA ALA A 529 -22.04 -7.00 -43.38
C ALA A 529 -23.06 -7.22 -44.52
N GLU A 530 -24.36 -7.17 -44.23
CA GLU A 530 -25.42 -7.18 -45.25
C GLU A 530 -25.39 -5.88 -46.09
N ALA A 531 -25.28 -4.70 -45.47
CA ALA A 531 -25.16 -3.44 -46.21
C ALA A 531 -23.89 -3.35 -47.08
N ALA A 532 -22.77 -3.95 -46.64
CA ALA A 532 -21.56 -4.05 -47.45
C ALA A 532 -21.65 -5.09 -48.58
N ALA A 533 -22.55 -6.09 -48.47
CA ALA A 533 -22.84 -7.05 -49.52
C ALA A 533 -23.81 -6.48 -50.57
N GLU A 534 -24.86 -5.75 -50.15
CA GLU A 534 -25.78 -5.05 -51.07
C GLU A 534 -25.11 -3.90 -51.84
N ALA A 535 -24.03 -3.31 -51.30
CA ALA A 535 -23.28 -2.24 -51.97
C ALA A 535 -22.42 -2.71 -53.16
N ILE A 536 -22.45 -3.98 -53.55
CA ILE A 536 -21.63 -4.57 -54.62
C ILE A 536 -22.50 -5.29 -55.66
N GLU A 537 -23.33 -4.55 -56.39
CA GLU A 537 -23.80 -4.93 -57.74
C GLU A 537 -23.78 -3.73 -58.72
N PRO A 538 -23.62 -3.97 -60.04
CA PRO A 538 -23.17 -2.95 -60.99
C PRO A 538 -24.29 -2.11 -61.62
N ALA A 539 -23.98 -0.86 -61.98
CA ALA A 539 -24.90 0.07 -62.60
C ALA A 539 -25.18 -0.23 -64.10
N SER A 540 -26.44 -0.10 -64.54
CA SER A 540 -26.78 0.29 -65.92
C SER A 540 -28.23 0.82 -66.09
N ALA A 541 -28.35 1.85 -66.95
CA ALA A 541 -29.49 2.27 -67.78
C ALA A 541 -30.77 2.93 -67.19
N ASP A 542 -30.88 4.23 -67.50
CA ASP A 542 -32.01 4.94 -68.14
C ASP A 542 -33.34 5.32 -67.41
N MET A 543 -33.42 6.62 -67.11
CA MET A 543 -34.41 7.62 -67.60
C MET A 543 -35.90 7.24 -67.77
N ALA A 544 -36.79 7.89 -67.01
CA ALA A 544 -37.96 8.64 -67.53
C ALA A 544 -38.73 9.41 -66.41
N GLU A 545 -39.56 10.37 -66.83
CA GLU A 545 -40.25 11.40 -66.02
C GLU A 545 -41.59 10.95 -65.39
N ALA A 546 -42.02 11.57 -64.28
CA ALA A 546 -43.27 12.37 -64.18
C ALA A 546 -43.75 12.64 -62.72
N GLU A 547 -44.15 13.88 -62.46
CA GLU A 547 -45.00 14.35 -61.34
C GLU A 547 -46.26 15.02 -61.97
N PRO A 548 -47.28 15.57 -61.24
CA PRO A 548 -47.54 15.60 -59.78
C PRO A 548 -49.00 15.23 -59.38
N ALA A 549 -49.31 15.18 -58.08
CA ALA A 549 -50.68 15.47 -57.59
C ALA A 549 -50.73 16.02 -56.14
N VAL A 550 -51.30 17.22 -56.01
CA VAL A 550 -51.52 18.00 -54.77
C VAL A 550 -52.75 17.50 -53.99
N VAL A 551 -52.70 17.44 -52.65
CA VAL A 551 -53.70 18.04 -51.72
C VAL A 551 -53.08 18.26 -50.32
N GLN A 552 -53.09 19.52 -49.85
CA GLN A 552 -53.05 19.95 -48.44
C GLN A 552 -54.48 20.44 -48.08
N PRO A 553 -54.94 20.53 -46.78
CA PRO A 553 -54.29 21.47 -45.85
C PRO A 553 -54.52 21.36 -44.31
N PHE A 554 -53.83 22.28 -43.61
CA PHE A 554 -54.11 22.92 -42.30
C PHE A 554 -54.08 22.12 -40.97
N GLY A 555 -53.19 22.57 -40.06
CA GLY A 555 -53.23 22.31 -38.61
C GLY A 555 -51.88 22.56 -37.89
N LYS A 556 -51.64 23.78 -37.39
CA LYS A 556 -50.33 24.18 -36.81
C LYS A 556 -50.13 23.69 -35.37
N GLY A 557 -48.91 23.25 -35.05
CA GLY A 557 -48.42 23.05 -33.67
C GLY A 557 -46.90 22.86 -33.64
N ASN A 558 -46.14 23.90 -33.26
CA ASN A 558 -44.68 23.88 -33.28
C ASN A 558 -44.08 22.98 -32.19
N ALA A 559 -43.47 21.86 -32.59
CA ALA A 559 -42.38 21.22 -31.88
C ALA A 559 -41.41 20.64 -32.91
N ALA A 560 -40.21 21.20 -33.03
CA ALA A 560 -39.24 20.76 -34.03
C ALA A 560 -38.71 19.35 -33.66
N PRO A 561 -38.97 18.31 -34.46
CA PRO A 561 -38.34 17.02 -34.24
C PRO A 561 -36.86 17.12 -34.61
N HIS A 562 -35.98 16.58 -33.77
CA HIS A 562 -34.57 16.45 -34.12
C HIS A 562 -34.45 15.63 -35.42
N ARG A 563 -33.99 16.30 -36.48
CA ARG A 563 -33.71 15.70 -37.79
C ARG A 563 -32.76 14.52 -37.59
N LYS A 564 -33.25 13.28 -37.79
CA LYS A 564 -32.39 12.10 -37.91
C LYS A 564 -31.41 12.38 -39.05
N VAL A 565 -30.14 12.60 -38.71
CA VAL A 565 -29.05 12.61 -39.69
C VAL A 565 -28.83 11.15 -40.07
N ALA A 566 -29.19 10.80 -41.30
CA ALA A 566 -28.92 9.49 -41.85
C ALA A 566 -27.43 9.36 -42.19
N GLY A 567 -26.87 8.17 -41.98
CA GLY A 567 -25.70 7.70 -42.73
C GLY A 567 -24.38 8.43 -42.51
N THR A 568 -23.82 8.38 -41.29
CA THR A 568 -22.36 8.39 -41.12
C THR A 568 -21.94 7.14 -40.38
N ALA A 569 -21.08 6.31 -40.97
CA ALA A 569 -20.57 5.09 -40.37
C ALA A 569 -19.83 5.42 -39.06
N THR A 570 -20.52 5.26 -37.93
CA THR A 570 -19.94 5.46 -36.61
C THR A 570 -18.97 4.33 -36.35
N THR A 571 -17.69 4.58 -36.58
CA THR A 571 -16.60 3.67 -36.24
C THR A 571 -16.71 3.36 -34.74
N THR A 572 -17.26 2.20 -34.39
CA THR A 572 -17.52 1.80 -33.01
C THR A 572 -16.20 1.90 -32.24
N MET A 573 -16.10 2.86 -31.33
CA MET A 573 -14.88 3.11 -30.56
C MET A 573 -14.70 1.99 -29.53
N LEU A 574 -13.47 1.52 -29.37
CA LEU A 574 -13.12 0.44 -28.43
C LEU A 574 -12.14 0.95 -27.37
N GLY A 575 -12.00 0.17 -26.30
CA GLY A 575 -11.28 0.57 -25.10
C GLY A 575 -11.90 1.82 -24.46
N LYS A 576 -11.07 2.62 -23.79
CA LYS A 576 -11.51 3.83 -23.07
C LYS A 576 -12.26 4.84 -23.94
N TYR A 577 -12.03 4.85 -25.26
CA TYR A 577 -12.69 5.76 -26.19
C TYR A 577 -14.16 5.40 -26.43
N GLY A 578 -14.51 4.10 -26.34
CA GLY A 578 -15.91 3.66 -26.38
C GLY A 578 -16.69 4.06 -25.12
N LEU A 579 -16.00 4.26 -24.00
CA LEU A 579 -16.59 4.66 -22.72
C LEU A 579 -16.74 6.18 -22.53
N ILE A 580 -16.35 7.03 -23.49
CA ILE A 580 -16.41 8.50 -23.34
C ILE A 580 -17.84 8.98 -23.06
N ASP A 581 -18.80 8.54 -23.87
CA ASP A 581 -20.20 8.92 -23.69
C ASP A 581 -20.76 8.38 -22.36
N TYR A 582 -20.30 7.19 -21.94
CA TYR A 582 -20.64 6.63 -20.62
C TYR A 582 -20.13 7.52 -19.48
N PHE A 583 -18.87 7.98 -19.55
CA PHE A 583 -18.31 8.88 -18.55
C PHE A 583 -19.07 10.20 -18.48
N VAL A 584 -19.45 10.78 -19.63
CA VAL A 584 -20.22 12.04 -19.71
C VAL A 584 -21.63 11.85 -19.14
N VAL A 585 -22.37 10.82 -19.58
CA VAL A 585 -23.75 10.55 -19.14
C VAL A 585 -23.81 10.21 -17.65
N LYS A 586 -22.84 9.45 -17.13
CA LYS A 586 -22.75 9.12 -15.70
C LYS A 586 -22.04 10.21 -14.86
N LYS A 587 -21.57 11.29 -15.48
CA LYS A 587 -20.83 12.40 -14.83
C LYS A 587 -19.60 11.94 -14.05
N LEU A 588 -18.93 10.89 -14.52
CA LEU A 588 -17.69 10.38 -13.92
C LEU A 588 -16.55 11.38 -14.17
N GLN A 589 -15.65 11.47 -13.20
CA GLN A 589 -14.50 12.39 -13.25
C GLN A 589 -13.19 11.58 -13.29
N PRO A 590 -12.86 10.95 -14.42
CA PRO A 590 -11.66 10.13 -14.55
C PRO A 590 -10.38 10.97 -14.42
N VAL A 591 -9.42 10.47 -13.64
CA VAL A 591 -8.11 11.09 -13.46
C VAL A 591 -7.12 10.51 -14.48
N SER A 592 -6.53 11.38 -15.29
CA SER A 592 -5.48 11.02 -16.24
C SER A 592 -4.09 11.07 -15.61
N ILE A 593 -3.09 10.50 -16.30
CA ILE A 593 -1.68 10.57 -15.89
C ILE A 593 -1.18 12.00 -15.63
N ALA A 594 -1.69 13.00 -16.35
CA ALA A 594 -1.36 14.41 -16.13
C ALA A 594 -2.02 14.99 -14.87
N GLY A 595 -3.22 14.54 -14.52
CA GLY A 595 -3.86 14.87 -13.25
C GLY A 595 -3.13 14.25 -12.05
N LEU A 596 -2.68 13.00 -12.20
CA LEU A 596 -1.84 12.31 -11.21
C LEU A 596 -0.49 13.02 -11.00
N GLN A 597 0.16 13.46 -12.07
CA GLN A 597 1.40 14.24 -11.97
C GLN A 597 1.20 15.56 -11.21
N ARG A 598 0.04 16.22 -11.35
CA ARG A 598 -0.30 17.39 -10.52
C ARG A 598 -0.44 17.01 -9.05
N ILE A 599 -1.16 15.95 -8.71
CA ILE A 599 -1.27 15.47 -7.32
C ILE A 599 0.13 15.22 -6.72
N PHE A 600 0.97 14.42 -7.38
CA PHE A 600 2.33 14.11 -6.89
C PHE A 600 3.26 15.31 -6.81
N TYR A 601 3.08 16.32 -7.68
CA TYR A 601 3.81 17.57 -7.56
C TYR A 601 3.42 18.30 -6.26
N VAL A 602 2.13 18.47 -5.99
CA VAL A 602 1.63 19.15 -4.78
C VAL A 602 2.03 18.41 -3.50
N GLU A 603 1.89 17.07 -3.47
CA GLU A 603 2.33 16.25 -2.32
C GLU A 603 3.83 16.39 -2.05
N ARG A 604 4.66 16.49 -3.11
CA ARG A 604 6.10 16.68 -2.97
C ARG A 604 6.45 18.10 -2.50
N GLN A 605 5.78 19.13 -3.00
CA GLN A 605 6.03 20.51 -2.56
C GLN A 605 5.70 20.68 -1.08
N ARG A 606 4.53 20.22 -0.62
CA ARG A 606 4.18 20.16 0.80
C ARG A 606 5.20 19.37 1.63
N GLY A 607 5.73 18.27 1.08
CA GLY A 607 6.81 17.50 1.69
C GLY A 607 8.05 18.37 1.92
N VAL A 608 8.52 19.07 0.89
CA VAL A 608 9.66 20.01 0.98
C VAL A 608 9.41 21.10 2.03
N ASP A 609 8.22 21.71 2.04
CA ASP A 609 7.85 22.77 2.99
C ASP A 609 7.86 22.28 4.46
N LEU A 610 7.63 20.99 4.69
CA LEU A 610 7.60 20.35 6.01
C LEU A 610 8.89 19.56 6.36
N GLY A 611 9.90 19.53 5.48
CA GLY A 611 11.13 18.74 5.69
C GLY A 611 10.99 17.22 5.51
N LYS A 612 10.04 16.78 4.68
CA LYS A 612 9.59 15.38 4.51
C LYS A 612 9.76 14.88 3.08
N ARG A 613 9.72 13.55 2.88
CA ARG A 613 9.72 12.96 1.51
C ARG A 613 8.52 13.41 0.67
N ALA A 614 7.32 13.44 1.27
CA ALA A 614 6.07 13.90 0.68
C ALA A 614 5.02 14.09 1.81
N GLU A 615 4.00 14.91 1.57
CA GLU A 615 2.83 15.03 2.44
C GLU A 615 1.56 14.73 1.63
N LYS A 616 0.98 13.54 1.84
CA LYS A 616 -0.12 13.00 1.05
C LYS A 616 -1.38 13.85 1.16
N ILE A 617 -2.11 14.03 0.05
CA ILE A 617 -3.48 14.56 0.08
C ILE A 617 -4.39 13.49 0.71
N SER A 618 -5.30 13.90 1.59
CA SER A 618 -6.06 13.00 2.46
C SER A 618 -7.54 12.84 2.10
N THR A 619 -8.05 13.57 1.11
CA THR A 619 -9.41 13.39 0.58
C THR A 619 -9.41 13.18 -0.93
N VAL A 620 -10.36 12.38 -1.43
CA VAL A 620 -10.62 12.22 -2.86
C VAL A 620 -10.99 13.56 -3.51
N ARG A 621 -11.75 14.41 -2.79
CA ARG A 621 -12.18 15.73 -3.30
C ARG A 621 -11.00 16.66 -3.57
N ASP A 622 -10.08 16.81 -2.62
CA ASP A 622 -8.88 17.64 -2.80
C ASP A 622 -7.97 17.09 -3.91
N MET A 623 -7.86 15.76 -4.03
CA MET A 623 -7.15 15.14 -5.15
C MET A 623 -7.79 15.47 -6.50
N LEU A 624 -9.12 15.46 -6.61
CA LEU A 624 -9.84 15.79 -7.83
C LEU A 624 -9.76 17.28 -8.18
N ASP A 625 -9.88 18.17 -7.18
CA ASP A 625 -9.70 19.61 -7.39
C ASP A 625 -8.31 19.88 -8.04
N VAL A 626 -7.23 19.29 -7.51
CA VAL A 626 -5.86 19.38 -8.07
C VAL A 626 -5.73 18.68 -9.42
N ALA A 627 -6.29 17.48 -9.55
CA ALA A 627 -6.15 16.64 -10.75
C ALA A 627 -6.87 17.23 -11.97
N LEU A 628 -8.01 17.88 -11.81
CA LEU A 628 -8.80 18.41 -12.93
C LEU A 628 -8.28 19.79 -13.41
N GLY A 629 -7.62 20.56 -12.55
CA GLY A 629 -6.94 21.80 -12.94
C GLY A 629 -7.89 23.00 -13.15
N GLY A 630 -7.51 23.92 -14.05
CA GLY A 630 -8.21 25.20 -14.22
C GLY A 630 -8.09 26.12 -12.99
N ASP A 631 -8.95 27.13 -12.89
CA ASP A 631 -8.89 28.08 -11.77
C ASP A 631 -9.37 27.49 -10.43
N VAL A 632 -10.24 26.47 -10.48
CA VAL A 632 -10.58 25.66 -9.30
C VAL A 632 -9.35 24.89 -8.83
N GLY A 633 -8.62 24.22 -9.73
CA GLY A 633 -7.40 23.50 -9.39
C GLY A 633 -6.26 24.40 -8.94
N LYS A 634 -6.12 25.62 -9.47
CA LYS A 634 -5.15 26.62 -8.95
C LYS A 634 -5.50 27.04 -7.52
N LYS A 635 -6.75 27.45 -7.28
CA LYS A 635 -7.23 27.83 -5.93
C LYS A 635 -7.13 26.66 -4.94
N ALA A 636 -7.35 25.44 -5.41
CA ALA A 636 -7.18 24.25 -4.61
C ALA A 636 -5.70 23.99 -4.31
N ASP A 637 -4.79 24.09 -5.28
CA ASP A 637 -3.34 23.99 -5.05
C ASP A 637 -2.87 25.04 -4.03
N GLU A 638 -3.29 26.30 -4.17
CA GLU A 638 -3.03 27.38 -3.21
C GLU A 638 -3.60 27.09 -1.80
N ARG A 639 -4.86 26.62 -1.71
CA ARG A 639 -5.50 26.19 -0.45
C ARG A 639 -4.72 25.04 0.19
N ILE A 640 -4.35 24.05 -0.61
CA ILE A 640 -3.70 22.80 -0.21
C ILE A 640 -2.26 23.08 0.24
N ARG A 641 -1.54 24.03 -0.37
CA ARG A 641 -0.23 24.52 0.11
C ARG A 641 -0.29 25.49 1.30
N GLY A 642 -1.48 25.90 1.75
CA GLY A 642 -1.61 26.89 2.84
C GLY A 642 -1.15 28.30 2.43
N ILE A 643 -1.32 28.66 1.14
CA ILE A 643 -1.06 30.01 0.62
C ILE A 643 -2.27 30.94 0.86
N THR A 644 -3.46 30.36 1.03
CA THR A 644 -4.56 31.00 1.79
C THR A 644 -4.10 31.15 3.26
N PRO A 645 -4.39 32.25 3.99
CA PRO A 645 -3.65 32.65 5.21
C PRO A 645 -3.90 31.82 6.50
N ALA A 646 -3.81 30.50 6.38
CA ALA A 646 -3.81 29.53 7.47
C ALA A 646 -2.47 28.76 7.47
N ARG A 647 -1.37 29.47 7.74
CA ARG A 647 -0.06 28.86 8.07
C ARG A 647 -0.04 28.18 9.46
N SER A 648 -1.20 27.92 10.06
CA SER A 648 -1.32 27.34 11.40
C SER A 648 -0.63 26.00 11.49
N ASP A 649 -0.88 25.10 10.55
CA ASP A 649 -0.61 23.67 10.78
C ASP A 649 0.87 23.33 10.60
N ALA A 650 1.57 23.99 9.68
CA ALA A 650 3.02 23.87 9.53
C ALA A 650 3.79 24.57 10.67
N MET A 651 3.29 25.70 11.18
CA MET A 651 3.88 26.37 12.35
C MET A 651 3.58 25.63 13.66
N LEU A 652 2.42 24.97 13.78
CA LEU A 652 2.14 24.01 14.84
C LEU A 652 3.09 22.81 14.73
N TYR A 653 3.26 22.22 13.55
CA TYR A 653 4.18 21.09 13.34
C TYR A 653 5.61 21.45 13.75
N LEU A 654 6.09 22.65 13.42
CA LEU A 654 7.40 23.14 13.86
C LEU A 654 7.44 23.32 15.39
N LYS A 655 6.42 23.93 16.00
CA LYS A 655 6.30 24.11 17.46
C LYS A 655 6.08 22.79 18.23
N GLU A 656 5.60 21.75 17.56
CA GLU A 656 5.33 20.43 18.13
C GLU A 656 6.51 19.46 17.95
N LEU A 657 7.36 19.68 16.94
CA LEU A 657 8.65 18.97 16.77
C LEU A 657 9.73 19.41 17.77
N LEU A 658 9.61 20.65 18.26
CA LEU A 658 10.50 21.27 19.22
C LEU A 658 9.95 21.06 20.63
N ASP A 659 10.42 20.02 21.31
CA ASP A 659 10.24 19.89 22.75
C ASP A 659 11.17 20.85 23.51
N ASP A 660 10.87 21.09 24.79
CA ASP A 660 11.60 22.05 25.63
C ASP A 660 13.09 21.72 25.78
N ASP A 661 13.50 20.48 25.46
CA ASP A 661 14.87 19.96 25.48
C ASP A 661 15.59 20.00 24.11
N THR A 662 14.93 20.42 23.01
CA THR A 662 15.56 20.47 21.68
C THR A 662 16.54 21.66 21.57
N ASP A 663 17.85 21.38 21.53
CA ASP A 663 18.87 22.40 21.26
C ASP A 663 18.75 22.98 19.84
N LEU A 664 18.14 24.15 19.76
CA LEU A 664 17.96 24.93 18.55
C LEU A 664 19.19 25.76 18.15
N THR A 665 20.26 25.78 18.94
CA THR A 665 21.32 26.80 18.81
C THR A 665 22.07 26.69 17.47
N GLU A 666 22.31 25.48 16.96
CA GLU A 666 22.92 25.33 15.63
C GLU A 666 21.96 25.72 14.50
N LEU A 667 20.68 25.35 14.61
CA LEU A 667 19.66 25.73 13.62
C LEU A 667 19.47 27.26 13.60
N ALA A 668 19.39 27.90 14.77
CA ALA A 668 19.33 29.35 14.89
C ALA A 668 20.56 30.03 14.30
N ARG A 669 21.77 29.52 14.57
CA ARG A 669 23.01 30.00 13.94
C ARG A 669 23.01 29.78 12.42
N GLN A 670 22.46 28.68 11.92
CA GLN A 670 22.32 28.45 10.48
C GLN A 670 21.29 29.40 9.84
N VAL A 671 20.10 29.55 10.43
CA VAL A 671 19.05 30.46 9.97
C VAL A 671 19.57 31.90 9.91
N ALA A 672 20.26 32.36 10.96
CA ALA A 672 20.86 33.70 11.00
C ALA A 672 21.95 33.92 9.93
N ARG A 673 22.67 32.87 9.52
CA ARG A 673 23.66 32.92 8.42
C ARG A 673 22.99 32.88 7.04
N ASP A 674 22.06 31.95 6.81
CA ASP A 674 21.58 31.59 5.47
C ASP A 674 20.39 32.45 5.01
N VAL A 675 19.48 32.83 5.92
CA VAL A 675 18.22 33.51 5.55
C VAL A 675 18.43 34.94 5.04
N PRO A 676 19.29 35.80 5.63
CA PRO A 676 19.51 37.15 5.12
C PRO A 676 20.00 37.16 3.67
N HIS A 677 20.89 36.23 3.30
CA HIS A 677 21.39 36.11 1.93
C HIS A 677 20.31 35.61 0.96
N LYS A 678 19.44 34.67 1.36
CA LYS A 678 18.31 34.19 0.54
C LYS A 678 17.24 35.27 0.36
N LEU A 679 16.90 36.00 1.42
CA LEU A 679 15.97 37.13 1.34
C LEU A 679 16.51 38.23 0.42
N ALA A 680 17.79 38.61 0.54
CA ALA A 680 18.41 39.60 -0.33
C ALA A 680 18.47 39.18 -1.82
N GLN A 681 18.53 37.86 -2.11
CA GLN A 681 18.45 37.34 -3.48
C GLN A 681 17.02 37.38 -4.06
N GLN A 682 16.00 37.15 -3.23
CA GLN A 682 14.60 37.12 -3.65
C GLN A 682 13.95 38.51 -3.66
N HIS A 683 14.42 39.41 -2.78
CA HIS A 683 13.88 40.74 -2.57
C HIS A 683 15.01 41.78 -2.56
N PRO A 684 15.26 42.46 -3.69
CA PRO A 684 16.21 43.57 -3.75
C PRO A 684 15.86 44.70 -2.77
N LEU A 685 16.90 45.39 -2.29
CA LEU A 685 16.77 46.51 -1.35
C LEU A 685 15.72 47.52 -1.82
N GLY A 686 14.86 47.95 -0.89
CA GLY A 686 13.79 48.92 -1.13
C GLY A 686 12.44 48.34 -1.59
N ARG A 687 12.28 47.00 -1.68
CA ARG A 687 11.00 46.36 -2.07
C ARG A 687 10.25 45.59 -0.97
N ILE A 688 10.77 45.53 0.25
CA ILE A 688 10.11 44.87 1.39
C ILE A 688 9.46 45.94 2.26
N ALA A 689 8.13 45.88 2.42
CA ALA A 689 7.42 46.72 3.38
C ALA A 689 7.65 46.21 4.82
N PRO A 690 7.63 47.06 5.87
CA PRO A 690 7.87 46.64 7.26
C PRO A 690 6.93 45.56 7.82
N GLY A 691 5.77 45.30 7.19
CA GLY A 691 4.87 44.20 7.53
C GLY A 691 5.04 42.93 6.68
N GLN A 692 6.02 42.90 5.77
CA GLN A 692 6.45 41.71 5.02
C GLN A 692 7.77 41.12 5.57
N LEU A 693 8.43 41.87 6.46
CA LEU A 693 9.66 41.54 7.16
C LEU A 693 9.31 40.91 8.52
#